data_AF-A0A8J8MP13-F1
#
_entry.id   AF-A0A8J8MP13-F1
#
_cell.length_a   1.000
_cell.length_b   1.000
_cell.length_c   1.000
_cell.angle_alpha   90.00
_cell.angle_beta   90.00
_cell.angle_gamma   90.00
#
_symmetry.space_group_name_H-M   'P 1'
#
loop_
_entity.id
_entity.type
_entity.pdbx_description
1 polymer ?
#
loop_
_entity_poly.entity_id
_entity_poly.type
_entity_poly.pdbx_seq_one_letter_code
_entity_poly.pdbx_strand_id
1 'polypeptide(L)'
;MPRKKYDKPNKTIQCIRLLKILKSKKYVKKAEIAYLLGEETTRNINNYKNTLYGAGYPIGYKSGKYGGYYLEFDAMLPSMKMNDIQLKLLGTAYEYLLKESNVPNKKTLLDYLGNAFLENEQTKHNEALALYGHFPLSMPSEEIERRYYIIQTAIDSKRKVKILYKGYNKDSYHIIHPYKLFKYTNWIVFAYDESIKHMLSSFNKFKLHRMIDIELLKDGYTIDSHYKEEAFFDKEGAKEHVTHVKLKVYGRMGRMLEEKVYGQNQVVRCLDSNMHIYLFEADMRNTLVIKKFILSFGSRCEVIEPKELREEIIADAKKTLHYYEKYEKKLKVYLTEQSLCNNRGYNGIRKHKEGADKMIIRGKYNEAIVYTDVIEEGAMTQIKELCDIESFSNAKIRIMPDVHAGKGCVIGFTANLGEKVIPNIVGVDIGCGMLTVKLGKVDMALEQLDEFIHHNIPNGKAINQHKQVDFVPVLEQLKLLKDARQDLKKWNRAIGSLGGGNHFIEVNRDEDKNKYLVIHSGSRNLGYVVANHYQKQAIGYHSGYNDEFIKCKQALIESYKSEGRRKEIQDAIVELRTTFYKDKELPDDMCYLEGEKREEYLHDMAICQQFAELNRQTMADKILTHMFGHCEFESFHTTHNYIDFDDNIVRKGAIKASKNTEVLIPINMRDGSILAVGKGNDDWNDSAPHGAGRLMSRTRAFELIAFKAFKEEMAGIYSTSVTPKTIDESPMAYKSMEDIVDHIGDTVDIKGILKPIYNFKSQN
;
A
#
# COMPACT_ATOMS: atom_id res chain seq x y z
N MET A 1 21.66 -2.50 -66.95
CA MET A 1 21.85 -1.75 -65.69
C MET A 1 22.32 -2.69 -64.59
N PRO A 2 23.36 -2.34 -63.83
CA PRO A 2 24.03 -3.26 -62.92
C PRO A 2 23.16 -3.57 -61.70
N ARG A 3 23.13 -4.85 -61.30
CA ARG A 3 22.64 -5.28 -59.99
C ARG A 3 23.43 -4.52 -58.92
N LYS A 4 22.76 -3.71 -58.10
CA LYS A 4 23.34 -3.23 -56.84
C LYS A 4 23.65 -4.47 -55.99
N LYS A 5 24.92 -4.86 -55.98
CA LYS A 5 25.49 -5.73 -54.94
C LYS A 5 25.12 -5.09 -53.61
N TYR A 6 24.23 -5.71 -52.84
CA TYR A 6 24.34 -5.56 -51.40
C TYR A 6 25.72 -6.13 -51.05
N ASP A 7 26.63 -5.27 -50.59
CA ASP A 7 27.91 -5.73 -50.06
C ASP A 7 27.59 -6.76 -48.98
N LYS A 8 27.90 -8.03 -49.25
CA LYS A 8 27.88 -9.06 -48.21
C LYS A 8 28.72 -8.52 -47.07
N PRO A 9 28.19 -8.45 -45.84
CA PRO A 9 28.93 -7.87 -44.73
C PRO A 9 30.29 -8.56 -44.65
N ASN A 10 31.35 -7.74 -44.67
CA ASN A 10 32.74 -8.19 -44.69
C ASN A 10 32.93 -9.28 -43.61
N LYS A 11 33.52 -10.42 -43.98
CA LYS A 11 33.76 -11.56 -43.10
C LYS A 11 34.40 -11.12 -41.77
N THR A 12 35.32 -10.15 -41.83
CA THR A 12 35.97 -9.56 -40.66
C THR A 12 34.98 -8.86 -39.73
N ILE A 13 34.01 -8.12 -40.27
CA ILE A 13 32.96 -7.44 -39.50
C ILE A 13 32.06 -8.46 -38.79
N GLN A 14 31.69 -9.55 -39.48
CA GLN A 14 30.87 -10.61 -38.88
C GLN A 14 31.63 -11.39 -37.79
N CYS A 15 32.93 -11.63 -37.98
CA CYS A 15 33.80 -12.20 -36.95
C CYS A 15 33.89 -11.29 -35.70
N ILE A 16 34.08 -9.97 -35.88
CA ILE A 16 34.12 -9.01 -34.76
C ILE A 16 32.77 -8.98 -34.01
N ARG A 17 31.65 -9.00 -34.74
CA ARG A 17 30.30 -9.05 -34.14
C ARG A 17 30.07 -10.35 -33.37
N LEU A 18 30.50 -11.48 -33.91
CA LEU A 18 30.41 -12.78 -33.24
C LEU A 18 31.19 -12.78 -31.91
N LEU A 19 32.42 -12.24 -31.90
CA LEU A 19 33.20 -12.10 -30.66
C LEU A 19 32.46 -11.26 -29.61
N LYS A 20 31.89 -10.11 -30.00
CA LYS A 20 31.13 -9.25 -29.09
C LYS A 20 29.92 -9.98 -28.48
N ILE A 21 29.19 -10.75 -29.29
CA ILE A 21 28.05 -11.55 -28.82
C ILE A 21 28.51 -12.58 -27.78
N LEU A 22 29.58 -13.33 -28.07
CA LEU A 22 30.07 -14.39 -27.18
C LEU A 22 30.73 -13.84 -25.90
N LYS A 23 31.29 -12.62 -25.91
CA LYS A 23 31.80 -11.96 -24.70
C LYS A 23 30.67 -11.54 -23.75
N SER A 24 29.53 -11.14 -24.31
CA SER A 24 28.42 -10.58 -23.54
C SER A 24 27.50 -11.60 -22.86
N LYS A 25 27.58 -12.88 -23.26
CA LYS A 25 26.72 -13.95 -22.77
C LYS A 25 27.53 -15.20 -22.52
N LYS A 26 27.29 -15.86 -21.37
CA LYS A 26 28.02 -17.06 -20.97
C LYS A 26 27.87 -18.23 -21.96
N TYR A 27 26.70 -18.41 -22.58
CA TYR A 27 26.44 -19.42 -23.61
C TYR A 27 25.42 -18.88 -24.62
N VAL A 28 25.66 -19.03 -25.93
CA VAL A 28 24.76 -18.55 -27.00
C VAL A 28 24.47 -19.65 -28.02
N LYS A 29 23.20 -19.89 -28.35
CA LYS A 29 22.82 -20.95 -29.29
C LYS A 29 23.17 -20.57 -30.72
N LYS A 30 23.47 -21.58 -31.55
CA LYS A 30 23.86 -21.38 -32.97
C LYS A 30 22.82 -20.59 -33.78
N ALA A 31 21.54 -20.90 -33.58
CA ALA A 31 20.43 -20.23 -34.26
C ALA A 31 20.29 -18.76 -33.82
N GLU A 32 20.51 -18.50 -32.53
CA GLU A 32 20.51 -17.15 -31.96
C GLU A 32 21.67 -16.30 -32.52
N ILE A 33 22.86 -16.90 -32.67
CA ILE A 33 24.00 -16.23 -33.30
C ILE A 33 23.68 -15.85 -34.76
N ALA A 34 23.08 -16.75 -35.53
CA ALA A 34 22.71 -16.47 -36.92
C ALA A 34 21.70 -15.31 -37.01
N TYR A 35 20.69 -15.33 -36.15
CA TYR A 35 19.71 -14.25 -36.03
C TYR A 35 20.37 -12.90 -35.68
N LEU A 36 21.23 -12.87 -34.65
CA LEU A 36 21.90 -11.65 -34.20
C LEU A 36 22.92 -11.08 -35.20
N LEU A 37 23.49 -11.93 -36.06
CA LEU A 37 24.40 -11.51 -37.13
C LEU A 37 23.68 -11.12 -38.43
N GLY A 38 22.35 -11.32 -38.50
CA GLY A 38 21.57 -11.09 -39.72
C GLY A 38 21.86 -12.12 -40.82
N GLU A 39 22.29 -13.32 -40.46
CA GLU A 39 22.57 -14.41 -41.39
C GLU A 39 21.31 -15.24 -41.66
N GLU A 40 20.96 -15.43 -42.93
CA GLU A 40 19.77 -16.22 -43.34
C GLU A 40 19.88 -17.70 -42.95
N THR A 41 21.09 -18.20 -42.72
CA THR A 41 21.33 -19.61 -42.37
C THR A 41 22.43 -19.76 -41.32
N THR A 42 22.40 -20.86 -40.57
CA THR A 42 23.43 -21.18 -39.56
C THR A 42 24.75 -21.70 -40.18
N ARG A 43 24.82 -21.84 -41.51
CA ARG A 43 25.94 -22.46 -42.23
C ARG A 43 27.23 -21.63 -42.11
N ASN A 44 27.12 -20.31 -42.12
CA ASN A 44 28.26 -19.39 -42.06
C ASN A 44 28.88 -19.28 -40.64
N ILE A 45 28.12 -19.64 -39.60
CA ILE A 45 28.58 -19.51 -38.20
C ILE A 45 29.81 -20.37 -37.90
N ASN A 46 29.88 -21.57 -38.48
CA ASN A 46 31.06 -22.43 -38.34
C ASN A 46 32.29 -21.80 -39.02
N ASN A 47 32.10 -21.09 -40.15
CA ASN A 47 33.19 -20.43 -40.87
C ASN A 47 33.73 -19.23 -40.06
N TYR A 48 32.86 -18.43 -39.45
CA TYR A 48 33.27 -17.34 -38.55
C TYR A 48 33.98 -17.87 -37.31
N LYS A 49 33.43 -18.93 -36.69
CA LYS A 49 34.05 -19.60 -35.54
C LYS A 49 35.46 -20.07 -35.85
N ASN A 50 35.66 -20.78 -36.97
CA ASN A 50 36.97 -21.28 -37.36
C ASN A 50 37.94 -20.14 -37.71
N THR A 51 37.44 -19.05 -38.30
CA THR A 51 38.25 -17.85 -38.59
C THR A 51 38.73 -17.18 -37.30
N LEU A 52 37.87 -17.09 -36.28
CA LEU A 52 38.21 -16.55 -34.97
C LEU A 52 39.16 -17.46 -34.19
N TYR A 53 38.94 -18.78 -34.27
CA TYR A 53 39.85 -19.77 -33.69
C TYR A 53 41.26 -19.64 -34.28
N GLY A 54 41.37 -19.52 -35.61
CA GLY A 54 42.64 -19.28 -36.30
C GLY A 54 43.27 -17.90 -35.99
N ALA A 55 42.48 -16.94 -35.53
CA ALA A 55 42.94 -15.62 -35.08
C ALA A 55 43.26 -15.56 -33.57
N GLY A 56 43.28 -16.69 -32.86
CA GLY A 56 43.63 -16.79 -31.45
C GLY A 56 42.46 -16.64 -30.46
N TYR A 57 41.22 -16.73 -30.93
CA TYR A 57 40.02 -16.66 -30.09
C TYR A 57 39.30 -18.03 -30.04
N PRO A 58 39.63 -18.90 -29.08
CA PRO A 58 39.02 -20.23 -28.99
C PRO A 58 37.57 -20.17 -28.53
N ILE A 59 36.68 -20.89 -29.23
CA ILE A 59 35.24 -20.89 -28.99
C ILE A 59 34.77 -22.32 -28.71
N GLY A 60 34.35 -22.55 -27.47
CA GLY A 60 33.85 -23.82 -26.95
C GLY A 60 32.34 -23.99 -27.12
N TYR A 61 31.84 -25.18 -26.79
CA TYR A 61 30.42 -25.50 -26.86
C TYR A 61 29.99 -26.37 -25.69
N LYS A 62 28.91 -25.96 -25.00
CA LYS A 62 28.29 -26.75 -23.93
C LYS A 62 26.94 -27.32 -24.40
N SER A 63 26.73 -28.62 -24.22
CA SER A 63 25.47 -29.29 -24.54
C SER A 63 24.39 -29.08 -23.46
N GLY A 64 23.12 -29.21 -23.83
CA GLY A 64 21.96 -29.13 -22.91
C GLY A 64 20.99 -27.97 -23.20
N LYS A 65 19.85 -27.95 -22.49
CA LYS A 65 18.76 -26.95 -22.68
C LYS A 65 19.23 -25.49 -22.54
N TYR A 66 20.20 -25.27 -21.65
CA TYR A 66 20.85 -23.98 -21.35
C TYR A 66 22.29 -23.88 -21.90
N GLY A 67 22.68 -24.81 -22.77
CA GLY A 67 23.99 -24.85 -23.41
C GLY A 67 24.06 -24.01 -24.70
N GLY A 68 25.27 -23.77 -25.19
CA GLY A 68 25.56 -22.95 -26.37
C GLY A 68 27.06 -22.74 -26.57
N TYR A 69 27.41 -21.96 -27.59
CA TYR A 69 28.79 -21.52 -27.84
C TYR A 69 29.23 -20.49 -26.81
N TYR A 70 30.50 -20.54 -26.43
CA TYR A 70 31.11 -19.61 -25.48
C TYR A 70 32.59 -19.40 -25.82
N LEU A 71 33.18 -18.29 -25.34
CA LEU A 71 34.60 -18.01 -25.51
C LEU A 71 35.40 -18.73 -24.39
N GLU A 72 36.42 -19.52 -24.74
CA GLU A 72 37.11 -20.41 -23.78
C GLU A 72 38.10 -19.70 -22.84
N PHE A 73 38.54 -18.47 -23.15
CA PHE A 73 39.42 -17.65 -22.31
C PHE A 73 39.09 -16.14 -22.41
N ASP A 74 39.61 -15.32 -21.50
CA ASP A 74 39.62 -13.83 -21.54
C ASP A 74 40.50 -13.29 -22.70
N ALA A 75 40.27 -13.77 -23.93
CA ALA A 75 40.97 -13.30 -25.10
C ALA A 75 40.64 -11.81 -25.32
N MET A 76 41.58 -10.95 -24.93
CA MET A 76 41.43 -9.49 -24.96
C MET A 76 41.31 -8.97 -26.39
N LEU A 77 40.10 -8.53 -26.76
CA LEU A 77 39.97 -7.42 -27.70
C LEU A 77 40.31 -6.12 -26.96
N PRO A 78 41.00 -5.16 -27.59
CA PRO A 78 41.22 -3.85 -26.99
C PRO A 78 39.87 -3.20 -26.68
N SER A 79 39.71 -2.73 -25.44
CA SER A 79 38.52 -2.01 -25.01
C SER A 79 38.35 -0.72 -25.81
N MET A 80 37.11 -0.39 -26.14
CA MET A 80 36.80 0.92 -26.73
C MET A 80 36.90 1.94 -25.59
N LYS A 81 38.07 2.57 -25.43
CA LYS A 81 38.28 3.58 -24.38
C LYS A 81 37.29 4.72 -24.56
N MET A 82 36.35 4.84 -23.62
CA MET A 82 35.39 5.93 -23.57
C MET A 82 36.02 7.12 -22.84
N ASN A 83 35.71 8.33 -23.30
CA ASN A 83 36.09 9.54 -22.57
C ASN A 83 35.13 9.80 -21.39
N ASP A 84 35.51 10.71 -20.49
CA ASP A 84 34.75 11.02 -19.27
C ASP A 84 33.30 11.46 -19.54
N ILE A 85 33.05 12.14 -20.67
CA ILE A 85 31.70 12.57 -21.06
C ILE A 85 30.84 11.35 -21.44
N GLN A 86 31.42 10.42 -22.20
CA GLN A 86 30.75 9.18 -22.60
C GLN A 86 30.45 8.30 -21.39
N LEU A 87 31.39 8.18 -20.44
CA LEU A 87 31.18 7.43 -19.19
C LEU A 87 30.08 8.04 -18.31
N LYS A 88 30.03 9.37 -18.19
CA LYS A 88 28.96 10.07 -17.47
C LYS A 88 27.58 9.87 -18.11
N LEU A 89 27.50 9.94 -19.44
CA LEU A 89 26.25 9.70 -20.18
C LEU A 89 25.77 8.25 -20.01
N LEU A 90 26.70 7.30 -20.09
CA LEU A 90 26.41 5.89 -19.86
C LEU A 90 25.90 5.64 -18.44
N GLY A 91 26.45 6.37 -17.45
CA GLY A 91 26.09 6.22 -16.03
C GLY A 91 24.70 6.74 -15.76
N THR A 92 24.40 7.87 -16.37
CA THR A 92 23.05 8.44 -16.37
C THR A 92 22.04 7.47 -16.99
N ALA A 93 22.38 6.83 -18.11
CA ALA A 93 21.51 5.83 -18.75
C ALA A 93 21.35 4.56 -17.90
N TYR A 94 22.41 4.09 -17.23
CA TYR A 94 22.38 2.94 -16.34
C TYR A 94 21.51 3.21 -15.10
N GLU A 95 21.69 4.36 -14.44
CA GLU A 95 20.85 4.79 -13.33
C GLU A 95 19.38 4.96 -13.73
N TYR A 96 19.13 5.54 -14.93
CA TYR A 96 17.80 5.65 -15.50
C TYR A 96 17.14 4.27 -15.63
N LEU A 97 17.86 3.30 -16.20
CA LEU A 97 17.35 1.95 -16.37
C LEU A 97 17.11 1.24 -15.02
N LEU A 98 17.98 1.42 -14.02
CA LEU A 98 17.77 0.85 -12.69
C LEU A 98 16.47 1.35 -12.04
N LYS A 99 16.21 2.65 -12.12
CA LYS A 99 15.04 3.31 -11.53
C LYS A 99 13.74 3.04 -12.29
N GLU A 100 13.83 2.75 -13.59
CA GLU A 100 12.66 2.60 -14.45
C GLU A 100 12.16 1.14 -14.52
N SER A 101 10.90 0.88 -14.13
CA SER A 101 10.33 -0.48 -14.10
C SER A 101 9.78 -0.97 -15.44
N ASN A 102 9.53 -0.08 -16.40
CA ASN A 102 8.79 -0.38 -17.62
C ASN A 102 9.67 -0.32 -18.88
N VAL A 103 10.83 -0.98 -18.84
CA VAL A 103 11.74 -1.07 -19.99
C VAL A 103 11.82 -2.53 -20.45
N PRO A 104 11.41 -2.84 -21.68
CA PRO A 104 11.60 -4.16 -22.27
C PRO A 104 13.07 -4.56 -22.29
N ASN A 105 13.37 -5.82 -21.96
CA ASN A 105 14.75 -6.35 -21.89
C ASN A 105 15.66 -5.59 -20.91
N LYS A 106 15.10 -4.95 -19.88
CA LYS A 106 15.85 -4.15 -18.89
C LYS A 106 17.07 -4.89 -18.35
N LYS A 107 16.91 -6.16 -17.96
CA LYS A 107 18.01 -6.98 -17.42
C LYS A 107 19.17 -7.08 -18.42
N THR A 108 18.88 -7.41 -19.67
CA THR A 108 19.87 -7.53 -20.73
C THR A 108 20.55 -6.19 -21.04
N LEU A 109 19.79 -5.07 -21.04
CA LEU A 109 20.36 -3.73 -21.22
C LEU A 109 21.26 -3.32 -20.05
N LEU A 110 20.86 -3.61 -18.81
CA LEU A 110 21.68 -3.40 -17.62
C LEU A 110 22.95 -4.25 -17.66
N ASP A 111 22.86 -5.51 -18.09
CA ASP A 111 24.01 -6.40 -18.25
C ASP A 111 24.99 -5.82 -19.30
N TYR A 112 24.48 -5.33 -20.45
CA TYR A 112 25.33 -4.70 -21.47
C TYR A 112 26.01 -3.42 -20.99
N LEU A 113 25.29 -2.56 -20.28
CA LEU A 113 25.82 -1.30 -19.76
C LEU A 113 26.80 -1.53 -18.59
N GLY A 114 26.48 -2.45 -17.68
CA GLY A 114 27.35 -2.85 -16.58
C GLY A 114 28.68 -3.43 -17.08
N ASN A 115 28.64 -4.27 -18.12
CA ASN A 115 29.86 -4.76 -18.77
C ASN A 115 30.66 -3.64 -19.45
N ALA A 116 29.98 -2.67 -20.08
CA ALA A 116 30.66 -1.50 -20.68
C ALA A 116 31.33 -0.59 -19.62
N PHE A 117 30.78 -0.54 -18.40
CA PHE A 117 31.35 0.15 -17.24
C PHE A 117 32.61 -0.55 -16.71
N LEU A 118 32.52 -1.86 -16.46
CA LEU A 118 33.62 -2.68 -15.95
C LEU A 118 34.83 -2.66 -16.89
N GLU A 119 34.61 -2.51 -18.20
CA GLU A 119 35.67 -2.46 -19.21
C GLU A 119 36.42 -1.11 -19.31
N ASN A 120 35.94 -0.05 -18.62
CA ASN A 120 36.50 1.32 -18.68
C ASN A 120 36.97 1.87 -17.31
N GLU A 121 37.16 1.02 -16.29
CA GLU A 121 37.50 1.48 -14.94
C GLU A 121 38.88 2.17 -14.86
N GLN A 122 38.86 3.51 -14.91
CA GLN A 122 39.54 4.41 -13.98
C GLN A 122 38.81 5.77 -13.99
N THR A 123 37.77 5.97 -13.18
CA THR A 123 37.45 7.32 -12.68
C THR A 123 36.46 7.30 -11.52
N LYS A 124 36.76 8.19 -10.55
CA LYS A 124 36.05 8.40 -9.29
C LYS A 124 34.60 8.82 -9.52
N HIS A 125 33.73 8.28 -8.67
CA HIS A 125 32.37 8.75 -8.43
C HIS A 125 32.28 10.28 -8.39
N ASN A 126 31.30 10.85 -9.09
CA ASN A 126 30.71 12.13 -8.72
C ASN A 126 29.23 12.19 -9.10
N GLU A 127 28.53 12.89 -8.21
CA GLU A 127 27.09 13.12 -8.00
C GLU A 127 26.12 12.87 -9.15
N ALA A 128 25.14 12.01 -8.87
CA ALA A 128 23.97 11.77 -9.69
C ALA A 128 23.11 13.04 -9.80
N LEU A 129 22.87 13.51 -11.02
CA LEU A 129 21.77 14.42 -11.31
C LEU A 129 20.45 13.73 -10.94
N ALA A 130 19.74 14.29 -9.96
CA ALA A 130 18.41 13.84 -9.59
C ALA A 130 17.44 13.99 -10.79
N LEU A 131 17.18 12.88 -11.48
CA LEU A 131 16.10 12.79 -12.46
C LEU A 131 14.77 12.79 -11.71
N TYR A 132 14.05 13.91 -11.81
CA TYR A 132 12.75 14.11 -11.18
C TYR A 132 11.68 13.18 -11.76
N GLY A 133 11.06 12.41 -10.87
CA GLY A 133 9.65 12.00 -10.93
C GLY A 133 9.26 11.03 -12.03
N HIS A 134 9.33 9.73 -11.76
CA HIS A 134 8.70 8.70 -12.60
C HIS A 134 7.91 7.72 -11.74
N PHE A 135 6.61 7.65 -12.01
CA PHE A 135 5.72 6.65 -11.43
C PHE A 135 5.67 5.44 -12.37
N PRO A 136 5.78 4.21 -11.84
CA PRO A 136 5.62 3.02 -12.66
C PRO A 136 4.21 3.00 -13.28
N LEU A 137 4.10 2.56 -14.54
CA LEU A 137 2.82 2.25 -15.14
C LEU A 137 2.12 1.17 -14.32
N SER A 138 0.83 1.35 -14.04
CA SER A 138 -0.03 0.33 -13.47
C SER A 138 -0.39 -0.70 -14.58
N MET A 139 0.62 -1.41 -15.05
CA MET A 139 0.52 -2.44 -16.08
C MET A 139 1.64 -3.47 -15.87
N PRO A 140 1.37 -4.78 -15.97
CA PRO A 140 2.39 -5.80 -15.86
C PRO A 140 3.49 -5.62 -16.93
N SER A 141 4.75 -5.83 -16.54
CA SER A 141 5.90 -5.65 -17.45
C SER A 141 5.81 -6.55 -18.69
N GLU A 142 5.30 -7.78 -18.54
CA GLU A 142 5.12 -8.75 -19.64
C GLU A 142 4.20 -8.22 -20.73
N GLU A 143 3.13 -7.51 -20.35
CA GLU A 143 2.16 -6.95 -21.30
C GLU A 143 2.73 -5.72 -22.02
N ILE A 144 3.57 -4.92 -21.35
CA ILE A 144 4.33 -3.84 -21.99
C ILE A 144 5.34 -4.40 -23.00
N GLU A 145 6.05 -5.48 -22.62
CA GLU A 145 6.99 -6.17 -23.51
C GLU A 145 6.29 -6.72 -24.75
N ARG A 146 5.18 -7.44 -24.56
CA ARG A 146 4.37 -7.98 -25.67
C ARG A 146 3.97 -6.88 -26.66
N ARG A 147 3.39 -5.79 -26.17
CA ARG A 147 2.96 -4.66 -27.02
C ARG A 147 4.13 -3.98 -27.73
N TYR A 148 5.25 -3.80 -27.01
CA TYR A 148 6.48 -3.25 -27.58
C TYR A 148 6.97 -4.09 -28.76
N TYR A 149 7.05 -5.41 -28.58
CA TYR A 149 7.53 -6.31 -29.63
C TYR A 149 6.62 -6.29 -30.86
N ILE A 150 5.31 -6.24 -30.67
CA ILE A 150 4.36 -6.19 -31.79
C ILE A 150 4.55 -4.90 -32.60
N ILE A 151 4.64 -3.74 -31.94
CA ILE A 151 4.87 -2.46 -32.63
C ILE A 151 6.26 -2.41 -33.29
N GLN A 152 7.31 -2.87 -32.60
CA GLN A 152 8.65 -2.87 -33.17
C GLN A 152 8.73 -3.79 -34.40
N THR A 153 8.12 -4.97 -34.32
CA THR A 153 8.01 -5.88 -35.47
C THR A 153 7.25 -5.23 -36.62
N ALA A 154 6.18 -4.49 -36.32
CA ALA A 154 5.41 -3.76 -37.33
C ALA A 154 6.23 -2.68 -38.04
N ILE A 155 7.05 -1.93 -37.29
CA ILE A 155 7.98 -0.93 -37.83
C ILE A 155 9.02 -1.61 -38.73
N ASP A 156 9.69 -2.64 -38.21
CA ASP A 156 10.80 -3.31 -38.90
C ASP A 156 10.35 -4.00 -40.19
N SER A 157 9.13 -4.56 -40.18
CA SER A 157 8.52 -5.23 -41.33
C SER A 157 7.61 -4.32 -42.18
N LYS A 158 7.49 -3.03 -41.84
CA LYS A 158 6.59 -2.05 -42.47
C LYS A 158 5.15 -2.54 -42.63
N ARG A 159 4.61 -3.20 -41.60
CA ARG A 159 3.25 -3.74 -41.56
C ARG A 159 2.33 -2.87 -40.72
N LYS A 160 1.06 -2.82 -41.12
CA LYS A 160 0.01 -2.08 -40.41
C LYS A 160 -0.35 -2.78 -39.09
N VAL A 161 -0.87 -2.02 -38.14
CA VAL A 161 -1.32 -2.54 -36.85
C VAL A 161 -2.74 -2.07 -36.60
N LYS A 162 -3.62 -2.99 -36.20
CA LYS A 162 -4.95 -2.65 -35.69
C LYS A 162 -4.88 -2.56 -34.18
N ILE A 163 -5.39 -1.47 -33.62
CA ILE A 163 -5.41 -1.25 -32.17
C ILE A 163 -6.81 -0.90 -31.69
N LEU A 164 -7.18 -1.38 -30.51
CA LEU A 164 -8.25 -0.78 -29.70
C LEU A 164 -7.60 0.19 -28.73
N TYR A 165 -7.86 1.49 -28.91
CA TYR A 165 -7.19 2.53 -28.15
C TYR A 165 -8.10 3.11 -27.06
N LYS A 166 -7.62 3.11 -25.82
CA LYS A 166 -8.28 3.71 -24.66
C LYS A 166 -8.22 5.23 -24.72
N GLY A 167 -9.29 5.86 -25.21
CA GLY A 167 -9.43 7.31 -25.23
C GLY A 167 -9.78 7.87 -23.85
N TYR A 168 -9.74 9.19 -23.69
CA TYR A 168 -10.16 9.82 -22.43
C TYR A 168 -11.68 9.82 -22.23
N ASN A 169 -12.43 9.84 -23.34
CA ASN A 169 -13.90 9.92 -23.33
C ASN A 169 -14.55 8.62 -23.82
N LYS A 170 -13.93 7.94 -24.79
CA LYS A 170 -14.40 6.68 -25.36
C LYS A 170 -13.25 5.90 -25.98
N ASP A 171 -13.39 4.59 -25.99
CA ASP A 171 -12.45 3.69 -26.65
C ASP A 171 -12.78 3.58 -28.14
N SER A 172 -11.76 3.46 -28.98
CA SER A 172 -11.93 3.46 -30.43
C SER A 172 -10.92 2.56 -31.14
N TYR A 173 -11.34 1.96 -32.25
CA TYR A 173 -10.45 1.17 -33.12
C TYR A 173 -9.72 2.07 -34.11
N HIS A 174 -8.42 1.79 -34.29
CA HIS A 174 -7.57 2.48 -35.26
C HIS A 174 -6.78 1.46 -36.08
N ILE A 175 -6.55 1.77 -37.36
CA ILE A 175 -5.56 1.09 -38.19
C ILE A 175 -4.42 2.07 -38.40
N ILE A 176 -3.26 1.72 -37.85
CA ILE A 176 -2.11 2.61 -37.77
C ILE A 176 -0.94 2.07 -38.58
N HIS A 177 -0.16 2.99 -39.16
CA HIS A 177 1.13 2.69 -39.78
C HIS A 177 2.23 3.15 -38.81
N PRO A 178 2.76 2.28 -37.95
CA PRO A 178 3.70 2.69 -36.93
C PRO A 178 5.05 3.01 -37.57
N TYR A 179 5.48 4.28 -37.54
CA TYR A 179 6.74 4.71 -38.15
C TYR A 179 7.89 4.70 -37.15
N LYS A 180 7.59 5.06 -35.89
CA LYS A 180 8.61 5.15 -34.84
C LYS A 180 8.03 4.84 -33.46
N LEU A 181 8.82 4.17 -32.63
CA LEU A 181 8.53 3.89 -31.23
C LEU A 181 9.67 4.45 -30.39
N PHE A 182 9.34 5.26 -29.38
CA PHE A 182 10.34 5.83 -28.48
C PHE A 182 9.76 6.04 -27.08
N LYS A 183 10.64 6.23 -26.09
CA LYS A 183 10.29 6.44 -24.69
C LYS A 183 10.67 7.85 -24.25
N TYR A 184 9.69 8.60 -23.74
CA TYR A 184 9.89 9.91 -23.11
C TYR A 184 9.53 9.82 -21.61
N THR A 185 8.29 10.16 -21.22
CA THR A 185 7.70 9.78 -19.92
C THR A 185 6.92 8.47 -20.01
N ASN A 186 6.48 8.10 -21.21
CA ASN A 186 5.74 6.90 -21.56
C ASN A 186 6.26 6.37 -22.89
N TRP A 187 5.95 5.11 -23.22
CA TRP A 187 6.14 4.57 -24.57
C TRP A 187 5.13 5.20 -25.54
N ILE A 188 5.66 5.84 -26.59
CA ILE A 188 4.88 6.55 -27.59
C ILE A 188 5.17 5.93 -28.96
N VAL A 189 4.10 5.54 -29.64
CA VAL A 189 4.09 5.13 -31.05
C VAL A 189 3.66 6.32 -31.87
N PHE A 190 4.51 6.73 -32.80
CA PHE A 190 4.14 7.68 -33.84
C PHE A 190 3.69 6.91 -35.08
N ALA A 191 2.49 7.23 -35.56
CA ALA A 191 1.90 6.50 -36.66
C ALA A 191 0.99 7.37 -37.52
N TYR A 192 0.92 7.03 -38.81
CA TYR A 192 -0.20 7.48 -39.65
C TYR A 192 -1.46 6.72 -39.24
N ASP A 193 -2.59 7.40 -39.08
CA ASP A 193 -3.85 6.80 -38.66
C ASP A 193 -4.89 6.86 -39.79
N GLU A 194 -5.24 5.69 -40.35
CA GLU A 194 -6.20 5.59 -41.45
C GLU A 194 -7.63 5.96 -41.05
N SER A 195 -7.94 5.96 -39.75
CA SER A 195 -9.28 6.22 -39.24
C SER A 195 -9.65 7.72 -39.22
N ILE A 196 -8.68 8.62 -39.40
CA ILE A 196 -8.89 10.07 -39.34
C ILE A 196 -8.73 10.67 -40.74
N LYS A 197 -9.80 10.62 -41.54
CA LYS A 197 -9.78 11.04 -42.96
C LYS A 197 -9.90 12.54 -43.24
N HIS A 198 -10.11 13.41 -42.25
CA HIS A 198 -10.52 14.82 -42.51
C HIS A 198 -9.87 15.93 -41.64
N MET A 199 -8.67 15.75 -41.10
CA MET A 199 -7.93 16.85 -40.47
C MET A 199 -6.50 16.94 -40.99
N LEU A 200 -6.00 18.17 -41.11
CA LEU A 200 -4.74 18.62 -41.73
C LEU A 200 -3.43 17.99 -41.20
N SER A 201 -3.48 16.89 -40.42
CA SER A 201 -2.35 15.96 -40.25
C SER A 201 -2.88 14.56 -39.89
N SER A 202 -2.89 13.63 -40.84
CA SER A 202 -3.25 12.22 -40.61
C SER A 202 -2.23 11.43 -39.76
N PHE A 203 -1.26 12.13 -39.16
CA PHE A 203 -0.27 11.57 -38.24
C PHE A 203 -0.68 11.81 -36.80
N ASN A 204 -0.66 10.75 -35.99
CA ASN A 204 -1.08 10.80 -34.60
C ASN A 204 -0.10 10.05 -33.69
N LYS A 205 -0.23 10.31 -32.39
CA LYS A 205 0.57 9.65 -31.34
C LYS A 205 -0.31 8.72 -30.52
N PHE A 206 0.19 7.52 -30.28
CA PHE A 206 -0.49 6.51 -29.48
C PHE A 206 0.41 6.09 -28.32
N LYS A 207 -0.07 6.27 -27.10
CA LYS A 207 0.60 5.72 -25.90
C LYS A 207 0.45 4.19 -25.88
N LEU A 208 1.56 3.47 -25.79
CA LEU A 208 1.58 1.99 -25.82
C LEU A 208 0.68 1.36 -24.74
N HIS A 209 0.67 1.93 -23.53
CA HIS A 209 -0.14 1.43 -22.41
C HIS A 209 -1.66 1.65 -22.59
N ARG A 210 -2.09 2.41 -23.61
CA ARG A 210 -3.51 2.62 -23.92
C ARG A 210 -4.02 1.73 -25.06
N MET A 211 -3.16 0.94 -25.68
CA MET A 211 -3.56 -0.03 -26.69
C MET A 211 -4.14 -1.26 -25.98
N ILE A 212 -5.45 -1.28 -25.72
CA ILE A 212 -6.15 -2.37 -25.01
C ILE A 212 -5.98 -3.69 -25.76
N ASP A 213 -6.16 -3.62 -27.08
CA ASP A 213 -5.94 -4.74 -28.00
C ASP A 213 -5.00 -4.28 -29.13
N ILE A 214 -4.17 -5.20 -29.61
CA ILE A 214 -3.15 -4.93 -30.62
C ILE A 214 -2.94 -6.16 -31.52
N GLU A 215 -3.15 -5.95 -32.82
CA GLU A 215 -3.05 -6.99 -33.84
C GLU A 215 -2.14 -6.54 -34.99
N LEU A 216 -1.13 -7.34 -35.31
CA LEU A 216 -0.25 -7.11 -36.44
C LEU A 216 -0.90 -7.61 -37.74
N LEU A 217 -1.17 -6.70 -38.67
CA LEU A 217 -1.82 -7.03 -39.93
C LEU A 217 -0.83 -7.55 -40.96
N LYS A 218 -1.34 -8.23 -41.99
CA LYS A 218 -0.54 -8.68 -43.13
C LYS A 218 -0.23 -7.55 -44.12
N ASP A 219 -1.06 -6.52 -44.13
CA ASP A 219 -0.93 -5.38 -45.04
C ASP A 219 0.30 -4.53 -44.72
N GLY A 220 1.05 -4.18 -45.77
CA GLY A 220 2.20 -3.28 -45.67
C GLY A 220 1.81 -1.81 -45.77
N TYR A 221 2.75 -0.91 -45.44
CA TYR A 221 2.64 0.52 -45.69
C TYR A 221 3.97 1.10 -46.18
N THR A 222 3.91 2.29 -46.79
CA THR A 222 5.08 3.11 -47.15
C THR A 222 5.15 4.35 -46.27
N ILE A 223 6.36 4.81 -45.98
CA ILE A 223 6.58 6.04 -45.21
C ILE A 223 6.25 7.24 -46.11
N ASP A 224 5.31 8.09 -45.70
CA ASP A 224 4.94 9.32 -46.42
C ASP A 224 6.14 10.27 -46.51
N SER A 225 6.35 10.87 -47.69
CA SER A 225 7.43 11.81 -47.94
C SER A 225 7.32 13.14 -47.19
N HIS A 226 6.13 13.49 -46.67
CA HIS A 226 5.89 14.67 -45.85
C HIS A 226 6.10 14.41 -44.35
N TYR A 227 6.50 13.20 -43.97
CA TYR A 227 6.93 12.90 -42.62
C TYR A 227 8.13 13.78 -42.23
N LYS A 228 7.93 14.67 -41.25
CA LYS A 228 8.99 15.47 -40.64
C LYS A 228 9.09 15.12 -39.17
N GLU A 229 10.18 14.47 -38.80
CA GLU A 229 10.43 14.05 -37.42
C GLU A 229 10.57 15.26 -36.48
N GLU A 230 11.07 16.39 -36.99
CA GLU A 230 11.31 17.61 -36.22
C GLU A 230 10.02 18.35 -35.83
N ALA A 231 8.99 18.29 -36.68
CA ALA A 231 7.68 18.91 -36.42
C ALA A 231 6.95 18.29 -35.21
N PHE A 232 7.39 17.11 -34.77
CA PHE A 232 6.80 16.34 -33.70
C PHE A 232 7.41 16.66 -32.32
N PHE A 233 8.73 16.86 -32.24
CA PHE A 233 9.43 17.23 -31.00
C PHE A 233 9.07 18.64 -30.50
N ASP A 234 8.63 19.52 -31.39
CA ASP A 234 8.15 20.87 -31.05
C ASP A 234 6.91 20.86 -30.12
N LYS A 235 5.99 19.90 -30.29
CA LYS A 235 4.73 19.83 -29.52
C LYS A 235 4.84 19.14 -28.15
N GLU A 236 5.91 18.38 -27.92
CA GLU A 236 6.19 17.71 -26.63
C GLU A 236 7.25 18.47 -25.80
N GLY A 237 7.65 19.68 -26.23
CA GLY A 237 8.63 20.51 -25.52
C GLY A 237 10.09 20.04 -25.68
N ALA A 238 10.39 19.30 -26.75
CA ALA A 238 11.74 18.82 -27.06
C ALA A 238 12.53 19.76 -27.98
N LYS A 239 11.94 20.87 -28.46
CA LYS A 239 12.73 22.03 -28.90
C LYS A 239 13.22 22.78 -27.67
N GLU A 240 14.53 22.99 -27.59
CA GLU A 240 15.14 23.93 -26.65
C GLU A 240 14.77 25.36 -27.07
N HIS A 241 13.54 25.77 -26.79
CA HIS A 241 13.21 27.19 -26.80
C HIS A 241 13.93 27.82 -25.63
N VAL A 242 15.03 28.51 -25.95
CA VAL A 242 15.73 29.37 -25.02
C VAL A 242 14.86 30.61 -24.82
N THR A 243 14.36 30.77 -23.61
CA THR A 243 13.62 31.95 -23.19
C THR A 243 14.54 32.73 -22.26
N HIS A 244 14.79 34.00 -22.58
CA HIS A 244 15.44 34.90 -21.65
C HIS A 244 14.47 35.21 -20.51
N VAL A 245 14.83 34.87 -19.28
CA VAL A 245 13.98 35.05 -18.10
C VAL A 245 14.63 36.02 -17.14
N LYS A 246 13.89 37.05 -16.74
CA LYS A 246 14.26 37.98 -15.68
C LYS A 246 13.29 37.88 -14.53
N LEU A 247 13.78 37.50 -13.37
CA LEU A 247 13.00 37.23 -12.16
C LEU A 247 13.48 38.10 -11.01
N LYS A 248 12.55 38.46 -10.13
CA LYS A 248 12.84 39.03 -8.82
C LYS A 248 12.38 38.06 -7.74
N VAL A 249 13.33 37.59 -6.94
CA VAL A 249 13.11 36.55 -5.92
C VAL A 249 13.30 37.15 -4.54
N TYR A 250 12.36 36.84 -3.63
CA TYR A 250 12.27 37.39 -2.29
C TYR A 250 12.60 36.34 -1.22
N GLY A 251 13.22 36.81 -0.13
CA GLY A 251 13.53 35.98 1.02
C GLY A 251 14.77 35.12 0.85
N ARG A 252 15.11 34.35 1.89
CA ARG A 252 16.37 33.58 1.98
C ARG A 252 16.56 32.56 0.85
N MET A 253 15.47 32.17 0.16
CA MET A 253 15.55 31.26 -0.97
C MET A 253 16.28 31.88 -2.17
N GLY A 254 16.37 33.22 -2.29
CA GLY A 254 17.14 33.84 -3.37
C GLY A 254 18.65 33.56 -3.30
N ARG A 255 19.21 33.24 -2.12
CA ARG A 255 20.64 32.85 -1.97
C ARG A 255 21.00 31.61 -2.78
N MET A 256 20.07 30.66 -2.95
CA MET A 256 20.32 29.42 -3.69
C MET A 256 20.51 29.64 -5.20
N LEU A 257 20.19 30.84 -5.70
CA LEU A 257 20.40 31.22 -7.09
C LEU A 257 21.89 31.42 -7.40
N GLU A 258 22.69 31.80 -6.40
CA GLU A 258 24.15 31.95 -6.52
C GLU A 258 24.89 30.61 -6.40
N GLU A 259 24.25 29.61 -5.77
CA GLU A 259 24.86 28.31 -5.48
C GLU A 259 24.91 27.36 -6.69
N LYS A 260 24.11 27.63 -7.74
CA LYS A 260 24.00 26.76 -8.91
C LYS A 260 23.65 27.52 -10.19
N VAL A 261 24.08 26.98 -11.32
CA VAL A 261 23.71 27.46 -12.66
C VAL A 261 22.44 26.74 -13.12
N TYR A 262 21.39 27.51 -13.38
CA TYR A 262 20.06 27.09 -13.81
C TYR A 262 19.78 27.41 -15.29
N GLY A 263 20.56 28.29 -15.92
CA GLY A 263 20.45 28.66 -17.32
C GLY A 263 21.75 29.22 -17.90
N GLN A 264 21.80 29.46 -19.21
CA GLN A 264 22.93 30.11 -19.87
C GLN A 264 22.94 31.61 -19.54
N ASN A 265 24.11 32.25 -19.60
CA ASN A 265 24.26 33.70 -19.32
C ASN A 265 23.66 34.13 -17.97
N GLN A 266 23.66 33.23 -16.98
CA GLN A 266 23.04 33.48 -15.68
C GLN A 266 23.75 34.61 -14.93
N VAL A 267 22.98 35.61 -14.52
CA VAL A 267 23.41 36.70 -13.67
C VAL A 267 22.49 36.76 -12.46
N VAL A 268 23.08 36.72 -11.27
CA VAL A 268 22.37 36.91 -10.00
C VAL A 268 22.92 38.16 -9.33
N ARG A 269 22.04 39.08 -8.95
CA ARG A 269 22.40 40.31 -8.24
C ARG A 269 21.58 40.41 -6.96
N CYS A 270 22.25 40.47 -5.82
CA CYS A 270 21.61 40.87 -4.58
C CYS A 270 21.28 42.37 -4.64
N LEU A 271 20.00 42.71 -4.67
CA LEU A 271 19.52 44.10 -4.67
C LEU A 271 19.43 44.67 -3.24
N ASP A 272 19.10 43.81 -2.27
CA ASP A 272 19.06 44.15 -0.85
C ASP A 272 19.40 42.91 -0.02
N SER A 273 20.53 42.95 0.67
CA SER A 273 21.04 41.84 1.48
C SER A 273 20.28 41.64 2.79
N ASN A 274 19.70 42.71 3.34
CA ASN A 274 18.93 42.69 4.59
C ASN A 274 17.52 42.16 4.35
N MET A 275 16.89 42.57 3.23
CA MET A 275 15.57 42.09 2.83
C MET A 275 15.60 40.79 2.00
N HIS A 276 16.80 40.32 1.64
CA HIS A 276 17.02 39.14 0.80
C HIS A 276 16.29 39.23 -0.55
N ILE A 277 16.53 40.32 -1.29
CA ILE A 277 15.94 40.55 -2.61
C ILE A 277 17.00 40.29 -3.67
N TYR A 278 16.72 39.38 -4.60
CA TYR A 278 17.65 38.95 -5.64
C TYR A 278 17.02 39.16 -7.02
N LEU A 279 17.82 39.71 -7.93
CA LEU A 279 17.51 39.75 -9.35
C LEU A 279 18.22 38.59 -10.04
N PHE A 280 17.48 37.81 -10.80
CA PHE A 280 17.97 36.67 -11.55
C PHE A 280 17.67 36.87 -13.03
N GLU A 281 18.69 36.80 -13.87
CA GLU A 281 18.59 36.85 -15.33
C GLU A 281 19.26 35.61 -15.91
N ALA A 282 18.57 34.82 -16.73
CA ALA A 282 19.18 33.67 -17.39
C ALA A 282 18.41 33.27 -18.65
N ASP A 283 19.15 32.71 -19.60
CA ASP A 283 18.64 32.05 -20.79
C ASP A 283 18.30 30.59 -20.43
N MET A 284 17.01 30.33 -20.19
CA MET A 284 16.52 29.05 -19.73
C MET A 284 15.84 28.27 -20.86
N ARG A 285 15.99 26.94 -20.84
CA ARG A 285 15.41 26.06 -21.85
C ARG A 285 14.13 25.42 -21.34
N ASN A 286 13.17 25.24 -22.24
CA ASN A 286 11.90 24.54 -22.01
C ASN A 286 10.94 25.28 -21.05
N THR A 287 9.84 25.78 -21.61
CA THR A 287 8.82 26.55 -20.88
C THR A 287 8.23 25.83 -19.67
N LEU A 288 8.08 24.50 -19.72
CA LEU A 288 7.57 23.71 -18.58
C LEU A 288 8.58 23.68 -17.42
N VAL A 289 9.87 23.56 -17.73
CA VAL A 289 10.95 23.61 -16.73
C VAL A 289 11.02 25.01 -16.11
N ILE A 290 10.92 26.05 -16.93
CA ILE A 290 10.89 27.45 -16.49
C ILE A 290 9.71 27.70 -15.54
N LYS A 291 8.49 27.29 -15.91
CA LYS A 291 7.31 27.43 -15.05
C LYS A 291 7.47 26.68 -13.72
N LYS A 292 7.99 25.45 -13.73
CA LYS A 292 8.25 24.68 -12.49
C LYS A 292 9.29 25.36 -11.60
N PHE A 293 10.35 25.89 -12.20
CA PHE A 293 11.38 26.64 -11.49
C PHE A 293 10.79 27.88 -10.81
N ILE A 294 10.01 28.69 -11.55
CA ILE A 294 9.33 29.88 -11.00
C ILE A 294 8.37 29.49 -9.87
N LEU A 295 7.52 28.48 -10.07
CA LEU A 295 6.54 28.03 -9.08
C LEU A 295 7.17 27.41 -7.83
N SER A 296 8.40 26.92 -7.90
CA SER A 296 9.11 26.39 -6.72
C SER A 296 9.38 27.44 -5.64
N PHE A 297 9.40 28.73 -6.01
CA PHE A 297 9.53 29.85 -5.09
C PHE A 297 8.18 30.30 -4.48
N GLY A 298 7.06 29.72 -4.92
CA GLY A 298 5.72 30.09 -4.46
C GLY A 298 5.40 31.57 -4.72
N SER A 299 4.85 32.26 -3.74
CA SER A 299 4.53 33.70 -3.83
C SER A 299 5.75 34.63 -3.76
N ARG A 300 6.96 34.08 -3.63
CA ARG A 300 8.20 34.85 -3.43
C ARG A 300 8.99 35.07 -4.71
N CYS A 301 8.38 34.89 -5.88
CA CYS A 301 9.02 35.13 -7.17
C CYS A 301 8.09 35.95 -8.06
N GLU A 302 8.64 37.03 -8.61
CA GLU A 302 7.99 37.89 -9.57
C GLU A 302 8.70 37.72 -10.93
N VAL A 303 7.91 37.42 -11.97
CA VAL A 303 8.39 37.35 -13.34
C VAL A 303 8.40 38.77 -13.93
N ILE A 304 9.59 39.33 -14.15
CA ILE A 304 9.75 40.65 -14.77
C ILE A 304 9.65 40.51 -16.29
N GLU A 305 10.40 39.57 -16.88
CA GLU A 305 10.41 39.29 -18.33
C GLU A 305 10.55 37.78 -18.62
N PRO A 306 9.94 37.26 -19.70
CA PRO A 306 9.09 37.97 -20.65
C PRO A 306 7.65 38.10 -20.13
N LYS A 307 6.91 39.11 -20.59
CA LYS A 307 5.55 39.42 -20.10
C LYS A 307 4.57 38.29 -20.43
N GLU A 308 4.74 37.66 -21.57
CA GLU A 308 3.93 36.56 -22.07
C GLU A 308 3.98 35.36 -21.11
N LEU A 309 5.16 35.03 -20.58
CA LEU A 309 5.35 33.94 -19.61
C LEU A 309 4.60 34.24 -18.29
N ARG A 310 4.65 35.48 -17.83
CA ARG A 310 3.92 35.92 -16.64
C ARG A 310 2.40 35.78 -16.84
N GLU A 311 1.88 36.24 -17.98
CA GLU A 311 0.46 36.14 -18.32
C GLU A 311 0.00 34.69 -18.39
N GLU A 312 0.82 33.81 -18.96
CA GLU A 312 0.54 32.38 -19.05
C GLU A 312 0.47 31.71 -17.67
N ILE A 313 1.41 32.03 -16.77
CA ILE A 313 1.41 31.53 -15.38
C ILE A 313 0.17 32.03 -14.62
N ILE A 314 -0.20 33.29 -14.79
CA ILE A 314 -1.41 33.86 -14.18
C ILE A 314 -2.67 33.17 -14.71
N ALA A 315 -2.75 32.91 -16.02
CA ALA A 315 -3.88 32.22 -16.63
C ALA A 315 -4.00 30.77 -16.10
N ASP A 316 -2.89 30.04 -16.00
CA ASP A 316 -2.85 28.69 -15.44
C ASP A 316 -3.27 28.67 -13.96
N ALA A 317 -2.81 29.64 -13.16
CA ALA A 317 -3.19 29.79 -11.76
C ALA A 317 -4.67 30.12 -11.60
N LYS A 318 -5.21 31.06 -12.39
CA LYS A 318 -6.65 31.41 -12.41
C LYS A 318 -7.51 30.24 -12.83
N LYS A 319 -7.08 29.47 -13.84
CA LYS A 319 -7.82 28.29 -14.31
C LYS A 319 -7.82 27.18 -13.26
N THR A 320 -6.69 26.98 -12.60
CA THR A 320 -6.56 26.05 -11.47
C THR A 320 -7.46 26.47 -10.33
N LEU A 321 -7.40 27.75 -9.92
CA LEU A 321 -8.27 28.32 -8.90
C LEU A 321 -9.75 28.20 -9.28
N HIS A 322 -10.12 28.51 -10.52
CA HIS A 322 -11.48 28.32 -11.02
C HIS A 322 -11.94 26.87 -10.93
N TYR A 323 -11.08 25.89 -11.24
CA TYR A 323 -11.42 24.48 -11.05
C TYR A 323 -11.57 24.14 -9.57
N TYR A 324 -10.69 24.63 -8.70
CA TYR A 324 -10.83 24.44 -7.25
C TYR A 324 -12.08 25.12 -6.71
N GLU A 325 -12.42 26.34 -7.10
CA GLU A 325 -13.63 27.07 -6.71
C GLU A 325 -14.91 26.44 -7.28
N LYS A 326 -14.86 25.92 -8.52
CA LYS A 326 -15.98 25.19 -9.14
C LYS A 326 -16.16 23.83 -8.47
N TYR A 327 -15.07 23.16 -8.12
CA TYR A 327 -15.10 21.92 -7.34
C TYR A 327 -15.57 22.23 -5.94
N GLU A 328 -15.14 23.31 -5.29
CA GLU A 328 -15.57 23.77 -3.97
C GLU A 328 -17.02 24.25 -3.98
N LYS A 329 -17.55 24.79 -5.09
CA LYS A 329 -18.98 25.07 -5.26
C LYS A 329 -19.78 23.80 -5.49
N LYS A 330 -19.28 22.82 -6.26
CA LYS A 330 -19.92 21.50 -6.38
C LYS A 330 -19.82 20.71 -5.08
N LEU A 331 -18.70 20.79 -4.37
CA LEU A 331 -18.46 20.22 -3.07
C LEU A 331 -19.35 20.95 -2.08
N LYS A 332 -19.50 22.28 -2.13
CA LYS A 332 -20.45 23.02 -1.30
C LYS A 332 -21.87 22.59 -1.62
N VAL A 333 -22.34 22.52 -2.87
CA VAL A 333 -23.71 22.05 -3.18
C VAL A 333 -23.93 20.60 -2.74
N TYR A 334 -22.98 19.70 -2.98
CA TYR A 334 -23.01 18.30 -2.53
C TYR A 334 -22.92 18.19 -1.00
N LEU A 335 -22.12 19.05 -0.38
CA LEU A 335 -21.98 19.21 1.06
C LEU A 335 -23.12 20.02 1.66
N THR A 336 -23.96 20.72 0.87
CA THR A 336 -25.12 21.53 1.32
C THR A 336 -26.38 20.67 1.26
N GLU A 337 -26.49 19.82 0.24
CA GLU A 337 -27.39 18.66 0.24
C GLU A 337 -27.00 17.66 1.33
N GLN A 338 -25.70 17.56 1.69
CA GLN A 338 -25.23 16.96 2.94
C GLN A 338 -25.08 17.94 4.13
N SER A 339 -25.38 19.25 4.06
CA SER A 339 -25.13 20.21 5.18
C SER A 339 -26.38 20.44 6.01
N LEU A 340 -27.48 19.76 5.69
CA LEU A 340 -28.46 19.41 6.71
C LEU A 340 -27.80 18.65 7.89
N CYS A 341 -26.59 18.11 7.67
CA CYS A 341 -25.75 17.42 8.65
C CYS A 341 -24.78 18.32 9.46
N ASN A 342 -24.86 19.66 9.37
CA ASN A 342 -23.96 20.57 10.10
C ASN A 342 -24.66 21.51 11.10
N ASN A 343 -25.95 21.30 11.39
CA ASN A 343 -26.52 21.83 12.63
C ASN A 343 -26.11 20.94 13.81
N ARG A 344 -26.16 21.49 15.03
CA ARG A 344 -25.95 20.82 16.33
C ARG A 344 -26.96 19.68 16.61
N GLY A 345 -27.16 18.80 15.65
CA GLY A 345 -28.20 17.79 15.56
C GLY A 345 -28.00 16.85 14.36
N TYR A 346 -26.75 16.62 13.93
CA TYR A 346 -26.49 15.51 13.01
C TYR A 346 -26.47 14.20 13.78
N ASN A 347 -27.62 13.56 13.77
CA ASN A 347 -27.87 12.33 14.48
C ASN A 347 -27.95 11.14 13.51
N GLY A 348 -26.90 10.89 12.72
CA GLY A 348 -26.93 9.85 11.67
C GLY A 348 -28.21 9.88 10.81
N ILE A 349 -28.62 8.73 10.27
CA ILE A 349 -29.94 8.57 9.66
C ILE A 349 -30.95 8.20 10.77
N ARG A 350 -31.36 9.16 11.61
CA ARG A 350 -32.45 8.94 12.57
C ARG A 350 -33.76 8.68 11.84
N LYS A 351 -34.17 7.42 11.75
CA LYS A 351 -35.55 7.04 11.42
C LYS A 351 -36.32 6.97 12.74
N HIS A 352 -36.69 8.12 13.30
CA HIS A 352 -37.68 8.14 14.38
C HIS A 352 -39.01 7.61 13.84
N LYS A 353 -39.24 6.32 14.02
CA LYS A 353 -40.58 5.76 14.22
C LYS A 353 -40.68 5.50 15.71
N GLU A 354 -41.70 6.05 16.34
CA GLU A 354 -42.05 5.72 17.73
C GLU A 354 -42.07 4.18 17.87
N GLY A 355 -41.15 3.65 18.68
CA GLY A 355 -41.09 2.23 19.05
C GLY A 355 -40.21 1.29 18.22
N ALA A 356 -39.21 1.77 17.46
CA ALA A 356 -38.29 0.87 16.73
C ALA A 356 -36.81 1.04 17.16
N ASP A 357 -36.44 0.55 18.35
CA ASP A 357 -35.05 0.48 18.86
C ASP A 357 -34.14 -0.51 18.10
N LYS A 358 -34.69 -1.15 17.05
CA LYS A 358 -34.06 -2.23 16.29
C LYS A 358 -34.32 -2.04 14.78
N MET A 359 -33.25 -2.15 13.99
CA MET A 359 -33.30 -2.18 12.52
C MET A 359 -33.00 -3.60 12.02
N ILE A 360 -33.70 -4.05 10.98
CA ILE A 360 -33.43 -5.34 10.34
C ILE A 360 -32.82 -5.08 8.95
N ILE A 361 -31.64 -5.63 8.70
CA ILE A 361 -30.97 -5.60 7.40
C ILE A 361 -31.01 -7.00 6.80
N ARG A 362 -31.61 -7.13 5.61
CA ARG A 362 -31.79 -8.42 4.92
C ARG A 362 -30.84 -8.55 3.74
N GLY A 363 -30.18 -9.70 3.66
CA GLY A 363 -29.42 -10.13 2.50
C GLY A 363 -30.07 -11.33 1.81
N LYS A 364 -29.32 -11.96 0.91
CA LYS A 364 -29.75 -13.09 0.09
C LYS A 364 -29.95 -14.37 0.90
N TYR A 365 -29.11 -14.63 1.90
CA TYR A 365 -29.11 -15.88 2.65
C TYR A 365 -29.53 -15.72 4.12
N ASN A 366 -29.45 -14.52 4.67
CA ASN A 366 -29.79 -14.27 6.07
C ASN A 366 -30.23 -12.81 6.33
N GLU A 367 -30.57 -12.50 7.57
CA GLU A 367 -30.82 -11.15 8.08
C GLU A 367 -30.04 -10.86 9.38
N ALA A 368 -29.75 -9.58 9.61
CA ALA A 368 -29.10 -9.09 10.82
C ALA A 368 -30.02 -8.12 11.57
N ILE A 369 -30.09 -8.26 12.90
CA ILE A 369 -30.75 -7.29 13.77
C ILE A 369 -29.69 -6.31 14.29
N VAL A 370 -29.93 -5.03 14.09
CA VAL A 370 -29.08 -3.91 14.48
C VAL A 370 -29.78 -3.13 15.60
N TYR A 371 -29.14 -3.03 16.77
CA TYR A 371 -29.73 -2.44 17.98
C TYR A 371 -29.53 -0.91 18.07
N THR A 372 -29.56 -0.22 16.93
CA THR A 372 -29.50 1.24 16.89
C THR A 372 -30.18 1.77 15.63
N ASP A 373 -30.70 2.99 15.71
CA ASP A 373 -31.14 3.77 14.57
C ASP A 373 -30.03 4.70 14.01
N VAL A 374 -28.87 4.79 14.66
CA VAL A 374 -27.72 5.60 14.24
C VAL A 374 -26.62 4.73 13.63
N ILE A 375 -26.65 4.59 12.30
CA ILE A 375 -25.67 3.82 11.52
C ILE A 375 -25.22 4.56 10.26
N GLU A 376 -23.93 4.44 9.91
CA GLU A 376 -23.39 4.98 8.66
C GLU A 376 -23.62 4.03 7.47
N GLU A 377 -23.74 4.59 6.27
CA GLU A 377 -24.03 3.84 5.03
C GLU A 377 -23.00 2.75 4.72
N GLY A 378 -21.72 2.99 5.04
CA GLY A 378 -20.65 2.00 4.86
C GLY A 378 -20.85 0.75 5.73
N ALA A 379 -21.28 0.94 6.99
CA ALA A 379 -21.59 -0.17 7.89
C ALA A 379 -22.84 -0.93 7.44
N MET A 380 -23.88 -0.23 6.99
CA MET A 380 -25.08 -0.86 6.43
C MET A 380 -24.74 -1.76 5.23
N THR A 381 -23.87 -1.27 4.34
CA THR A 381 -23.41 -2.02 3.17
C THR A 381 -22.66 -3.28 3.58
N GLN A 382 -21.70 -3.18 4.51
CA GLN A 382 -20.96 -4.32 5.03
C GLN A 382 -21.86 -5.38 5.68
N ILE A 383 -22.88 -4.96 6.46
CA ILE A 383 -23.84 -5.88 7.08
C ILE A 383 -24.64 -6.61 6.01
N LYS A 384 -25.10 -5.90 4.99
CA LYS A 384 -25.83 -6.52 3.88
C LYS A 384 -24.95 -7.52 3.12
N GLU A 385 -23.71 -7.17 2.82
CA GLU A 385 -22.75 -8.07 2.16
C GLU A 385 -22.49 -9.35 2.96
N LEU A 386 -22.39 -9.25 4.30
CA LEU A 386 -22.33 -10.42 5.18
C LEU A 386 -23.58 -11.30 5.06
N CYS A 387 -24.76 -10.68 5.06
CA CYS A 387 -26.03 -11.39 4.92
C CYS A 387 -26.25 -11.99 3.51
N ASP A 388 -25.49 -11.52 2.51
CA ASP A 388 -25.49 -12.02 1.13
C ASP A 388 -24.57 -13.24 0.94
N ILE A 389 -23.88 -13.71 1.99
CA ILE A 389 -22.97 -14.87 1.94
C ILE A 389 -23.61 -16.10 2.59
N GLU A 390 -23.62 -17.22 1.87
CA GLU A 390 -24.26 -18.48 2.28
C GLU A 390 -23.71 -19.05 3.60
N SER A 391 -22.42 -18.83 3.91
CA SER A 391 -21.80 -19.26 5.16
C SER A 391 -22.50 -18.72 6.41
N PHE A 392 -23.28 -17.65 6.28
CA PHE A 392 -24.05 -17.06 7.38
C PHE A 392 -25.49 -17.52 7.44
N SER A 393 -25.97 -18.35 6.52
CA SER A 393 -27.40 -18.74 6.40
C SER A 393 -28.08 -19.16 7.72
N ASN A 394 -27.36 -19.86 8.60
CA ASN A 394 -27.89 -20.35 9.88
C ASN A 394 -27.43 -19.52 11.10
N ALA A 395 -26.72 -18.42 10.90
CA ALA A 395 -26.13 -17.64 11.98
C ALA A 395 -27.15 -16.65 12.58
N LYS A 396 -27.23 -16.56 13.90
CA LYS A 396 -27.97 -15.50 14.60
C LYS A 396 -27.12 -14.22 14.63
N ILE A 397 -27.23 -13.40 13.59
CA ILE A 397 -26.43 -12.16 13.47
C ILE A 397 -27.06 -11.04 14.30
N ARG A 398 -26.27 -10.45 15.19
CA ARG A 398 -26.64 -9.31 16.02
C ARG A 398 -25.57 -8.23 15.93
N ILE A 399 -26.00 -6.99 15.79
CA ILE A 399 -25.12 -5.85 15.60
C ILE A 399 -25.39 -4.83 16.71
N MET A 400 -24.36 -4.57 17.51
CA MET A 400 -24.41 -3.71 18.69
C MET A 400 -24.60 -2.23 18.31
N PRO A 401 -25.06 -1.37 19.25
CA PRO A 401 -25.35 0.04 18.97
C PRO A 401 -24.13 0.89 18.54
N ASP A 402 -22.92 0.45 18.90
CA ASP A 402 -21.65 1.08 18.56
C ASP A 402 -21.15 0.76 17.14
N VAL A 403 -22.02 0.19 16.31
CA VAL A 403 -21.74 -0.19 14.94
C VAL A 403 -21.16 0.93 14.10
N HIS A 404 -20.11 0.59 13.37
CA HIS A 404 -19.48 1.39 12.32
C HIS A 404 -18.66 0.48 11.39
N ALA A 405 -18.26 1.00 10.23
CA ALA A 405 -17.51 0.23 9.26
C ALA A 405 -16.16 -0.21 9.84
N GLY A 406 -15.85 -1.49 9.68
CA GLY A 406 -14.62 -2.10 10.15
C GLY A 406 -13.83 -2.72 9.00
N LYS A 407 -12.59 -3.12 9.27
CA LYS A 407 -11.81 -3.91 8.30
C LYS A 407 -12.35 -5.33 8.27
N GLY A 408 -12.87 -5.79 7.13
CA GLY A 408 -13.40 -7.14 6.93
C GLY A 408 -14.85 -7.35 7.40
N CYS A 409 -15.18 -6.90 8.60
CA CYS A 409 -16.54 -6.93 9.16
C CYS A 409 -16.78 -5.67 9.98
N VAL A 410 -18.03 -5.26 10.13
CA VAL A 410 -18.42 -4.14 10.99
C VAL A 410 -17.97 -4.38 12.43
N ILE A 411 -17.69 -3.28 13.12
CA ILE A 411 -17.51 -3.28 14.57
C ILE A 411 -18.90 -3.38 15.21
N GLY A 412 -19.01 -4.01 16.38
CA GLY A 412 -20.28 -4.35 17.02
C GLY A 412 -20.89 -5.67 16.53
N PHE A 413 -20.17 -6.47 15.74
CA PHE A 413 -20.68 -7.72 15.19
C PHE A 413 -20.66 -8.86 16.22
N THR A 414 -21.77 -9.59 16.35
CA THR A 414 -21.81 -10.89 17.01
C THR A 414 -22.59 -11.94 16.22
N ALA A 415 -22.06 -13.16 16.19
CA ALA A 415 -22.73 -14.33 15.64
C ALA A 415 -22.02 -15.63 16.06
N ASN A 416 -22.77 -16.73 16.14
CA ASN A 416 -22.21 -18.07 16.18
C ASN A 416 -22.21 -18.65 14.74
N LEU A 417 -21.02 -19.05 14.26
CA LEU A 417 -20.83 -19.59 12.91
C LEU A 417 -20.79 -21.13 12.88
N GLY A 418 -21.14 -21.78 14.00
CA GLY A 418 -21.09 -23.23 14.17
C GLY A 418 -19.66 -23.77 14.00
N GLU A 419 -19.52 -24.76 13.14
CA GLU A 419 -18.26 -25.45 12.84
C GLU A 419 -17.33 -24.66 11.90
N LYS A 420 -17.66 -23.39 11.61
CA LYS A 420 -16.88 -22.52 10.74
C LYS A 420 -16.26 -21.38 11.53
N VAL A 421 -15.12 -20.92 11.05
CA VAL A 421 -14.47 -19.71 11.59
C VAL A 421 -13.93 -18.85 10.47
N ILE A 422 -14.14 -17.53 10.54
CA ILE A 422 -13.59 -16.58 9.56
C ILE A 422 -12.61 -15.68 10.32
N PRO A 423 -11.29 -15.93 10.24
CA PRO A 423 -10.30 -15.18 11.02
C PRO A 423 -10.37 -13.66 10.83
N ASN A 424 -10.64 -13.20 9.61
CA ASN A 424 -10.79 -11.78 9.29
C ASN A 424 -12.00 -11.11 9.97
N ILE A 425 -13.04 -11.88 10.32
CA ILE A 425 -14.21 -11.38 11.05
C ILE A 425 -13.92 -11.21 12.53
N VAL A 426 -13.03 -11.99 13.13
CA VAL A 426 -12.58 -11.73 14.52
C VAL A 426 -11.72 -10.46 14.54
N GLY A 427 -10.89 -10.29 13.52
CA GLY A 427 -9.99 -9.16 13.37
C GLY A 427 -8.54 -9.47 13.74
N VAL A 428 -7.66 -8.50 13.48
CA VAL A 428 -6.20 -8.70 13.60
C VAL A 428 -5.66 -8.47 15.01
N ASP A 429 -6.43 -7.87 15.91
CA ASP A 429 -6.04 -7.65 17.30
C ASP A 429 -6.84 -8.56 18.23
N ILE A 430 -6.55 -9.85 18.12
CA ILE A 430 -7.19 -10.91 18.88
C ILE A 430 -6.98 -10.66 20.38
N GLY A 431 -8.04 -10.78 21.19
CA GLY A 431 -7.98 -10.56 22.63
C GLY A 431 -7.86 -9.07 23.04
N CYS A 432 -8.04 -8.13 22.09
CA CYS A 432 -8.16 -6.72 22.43
C CYS A 432 -9.28 -6.54 23.47
N GLY A 433 -8.99 -5.78 24.52
CA GLY A 433 -9.82 -5.74 25.71
C GLY A 433 -9.36 -4.68 26.71
N MET A 434 -10.14 -4.53 27.77
CA MET A 434 -9.83 -3.65 28.89
C MET A 434 -9.54 -4.46 30.13
N LEU A 435 -8.64 -3.94 30.95
CA LEU A 435 -8.50 -4.29 32.36
C LEU A 435 -8.96 -3.08 33.16
N THR A 436 -9.93 -3.28 34.05
CA THR A 436 -10.45 -2.26 34.95
C THR A 436 -10.05 -2.62 36.36
N VAL A 437 -9.30 -1.74 37.02
CA VAL A 437 -8.83 -1.91 38.40
C VAL A 437 -9.48 -0.86 39.29
N LYS A 438 -10.17 -1.29 40.34
CA LYS A 438 -10.83 -0.41 41.30
C LYS A 438 -9.86 -0.02 42.40
N LEU A 439 -9.47 1.25 42.42
CA LEU A 439 -8.47 1.79 43.35
C LEU A 439 -9.11 2.32 44.64
N GLY A 440 -10.42 2.58 44.63
CA GLY A 440 -11.12 3.20 45.75
C GLY A 440 -10.79 4.69 45.91
N LYS A 441 -10.96 5.22 47.12
CA LYS A 441 -10.72 6.64 47.43
C LYS A 441 -9.25 6.89 47.77
N VAL A 442 -8.41 6.86 46.74
CA VAL A 442 -6.96 7.11 46.85
C VAL A 442 -6.60 8.46 46.27
N ASP A 443 -5.61 9.15 46.83
CA ASP A 443 -4.99 10.30 46.17
C ASP A 443 -3.95 9.82 45.15
N MET A 444 -3.89 10.50 44.01
CA MET A 444 -3.01 10.10 42.91
C MET A 444 -2.37 11.32 42.27
N ALA A 445 -1.04 11.34 42.26
CA ALA A 445 -0.25 12.35 41.57
C ALA A 445 -0.25 12.04 40.05
N LEU A 446 -1.18 12.63 39.31
CA LEU A 446 -1.37 12.34 37.88
C LEU A 446 -0.13 12.64 37.02
N GLU A 447 0.65 13.66 37.40
CA GLU A 447 1.90 14.00 36.72
C GLU A 447 2.99 12.94 36.91
N GLN A 448 3.11 12.38 38.12
CA GLN A 448 4.04 11.27 38.40
C GLN A 448 3.62 10.00 37.66
N LEU A 449 2.31 9.73 37.60
CA LEU A 449 1.77 8.65 36.80
C LEU A 449 2.12 8.81 35.32
N ASP A 450 1.93 10.01 34.76
CA ASP A 450 2.23 10.30 33.36
C ASP A 450 3.71 10.09 33.05
N GLU A 451 4.59 10.65 33.88
CA GLU A 451 6.03 10.50 33.75
C GLU A 451 6.43 9.01 33.83
N PHE A 452 5.87 8.27 34.78
CA PHE A 452 6.13 6.83 34.89
C PHE A 452 5.71 6.07 33.64
N ILE A 453 4.51 6.32 33.11
CA ILE A 453 3.99 5.65 31.91
C ILE A 453 4.89 5.92 30.71
N HIS A 454 5.28 7.18 30.46
CA HIS A 454 6.17 7.55 29.35
C HIS A 454 7.52 6.82 29.40
N HIS A 455 8.09 6.64 30.60
CA HIS A 455 9.41 6.03 30.75
C HIS A 455 9.40 4.49 30.83
N ASN A 456 8.34 3.90 31.39
CA ASN A 456 8.34 2.49 31.79
C ASN A 456 7.36 1.59 31.01
N ILE A 457 6.40 2.18 30.28
CA ILE A 457 5.43 1.45 29.48
C ILE A 457 5.67 1.73 27.98
N PRO A 458 6.32 0.80 27.26
CA PRO A 458 6.50 0.94 25.82
C PRO A 458 5.14 1.06 25.12
N ASN A 459 5.06 1.97 24.15
CA ASN A 459 3.83 2.25 23.42
C ASN A 459 4.10 2.37 21.90
N GLY A 460 3.04 2.42 21.10
CA GLY A 460 3.12 2.44 19.65
C GLY A 460 3.67 1.13 19.09
N LYS A 461 4.79 1.21 18.37
CA LYS A 461 5.53 0.03 17.86
C LYS A 461 6.61 -0.47 18.81
N ALA A 462 6.89 0.25 19.89
CA ALA A 462 7.92 -0.13 20.85
C ALA A 462 7.47 -1.32 21.70
N ILE A 463 8.46 -2.10 22.16
CA ILE A 463 8.30 -3.24 23.08
C ILE A 463 9.39 -3.15 24.16
N ASN A 464 9.29 -3.94 25.22
CA ASN A 464 10.29 -3.92 26.29
C ASN A 464 11.66 -4.40 25.79
N GLN A 465 12.74 -3.85 26.35
CA GLN A 465 14.10 -4.29 26.02
C GLN A 465 14.37 -5.73 26.50
N HIS A 466 13.84 -6.06 27.68
CA HIS A 466 13.94 -7.37 28.33
C HIS A 466 12.56 -8.00 28.53
N LYS A 467 12.50 -9.34 28.69
CA LYS A 467 11.26 -10.04 29.01
C LYS A 467 10.75 -9.59 30.37
N GLN A 468 9.46 -9.28 30.47
CA GLN A 468 8.82 -8.90 31.73
C GLN A 468 8.34 -10.13 32.50
N VAL A 469 7.87 -11.12 31.75
CA VAL A 469 7.43 -12.44 32.22
C VAL A 469 7.97 -13.50 31.27
N ASP A 470 7.98 -14.76 31.72
CA ASP A 470 8.38 -15.87 30.85
C ASP A 470 7.18 -16.57 30.23
N PHE A 471 6.70 -16.02 29.11
CA PHE A 471 5.57 -16.58 28.37
C PHE A 471 6.02 -17.46 27.18
N VAL A 472 7.33 -17.67 27.00
CA VAL A 472 7.86 -18.49 25.90
C VAL A 472 7.31 -19.92 25.93
N PRO A 473 7.22 -20.62 27.09
CA PRO A 473 6.69 -21.99 27.11
C PRO A 473 5.25 -22.12 26.62
N VAL A 474 4.44 -21.06 26.75
CA VAL A 474 3.07 -21.02 26.23
C VAL A 474 3.07 -20.71 24.73
N LEU A 475 3.90 -19.74 24.30
CA LEU A 475 4.06 -19.42 22.87
C LEU A 475 4.61 -20.62 22.06
N GLU A 476 5.40 -21.49 22.67
CA GLU A 476 5.91 -22.71 22.03
C GLU A 476 4.81 -23.74 21.73
N GLN A 477 3.60 -23.57 22.27
CA GLN A 477 2.46 -24.44 22.00
C GLN A 477 1.70 -24.03 20.74
N LEU A 478 1.95 -22.84 20.18
CA LEU A 478 1.31 -22.35 18.95
C LEU A 478 1.43 -23.37 17.82
N LYS A 479 0.32 -23.70 17.16
CA LYS A 479 0.28 -24.59 16.01
C LYS A 479 0.99 -23.99 14.80
N LEU A 480 0.91 -22.67 14.64
CA LEU A 480 1.63 -21.94 13.59
C LEU A 480 3.14 -21.81 13.84
N LEU A 481 3.66 -22.25 14.99
CA LEU A 481 5.02 -21.95 15.44
C LEU A 481 6.11 -22.28 14.42
N LYS A 482 5.93 -23.32 13.62
CA LYS A 482 6.88 -23.72 12.56
C LYS A 482 7.20 -22.57 11.60
N ASP A 483 6.25 -21.66 11.37
CA ASP A 483 6.37 -20.54 10.45
C ASP A 483 6.80 -19.22 11.12
N ALA A 484 6.82 -19.18 12.46
CA ALA A 484 7.04 -17.93 13.22
C ALA A 484 8.01 -18.07 14.41
N ARG A 485 8.81 -19.14 14.46
CA ARG A 485 9.72 -19.41 15.58
C ARG A 485 10.71 -18.27 15.85
N GLN A 486 11.11 -17.53 14.82
CA GLN A 486 11.99 -16.37 14.96
C GLN A 486 11.39 -15.22 15.80
N ASP A 487 10.07 -15.13 15.90
CA ASP A 487 9.37 -14.03 16.56
C ASP A 487 9.08 -14.28 18.05
N LEU A 488 9.30 -15.49 18.57
CA LEU A 488 9.01 -15.86 19.98
C LEU A 488 9.57 -14.87 21.00
N LYS A 489 10.87 -14.55 20.87
CA LYS A 489 11.54 -13.61 21.79
C LYS A 489 10.97 -12.20 21.68
N LYS A 490 10.56 -11.79 20.48
CA LYS A 490 9.95 -10.49 20.22
C LYS A 490 8.56 -10.43 20.85
N TRP A 491 7.74 -11.45 20.70
CA TRP A 491 6.41 -11.51 21.31
C TRP A 491 6.49 -11.53 22.83
N ASN A 492 7.37 -12.33 23.43
CA ASN A 492 7.50 -12.36 24.89
C ASN A 492 7.94 -10.99 25.47
N ARG A 493 8.79 -10.24 24.76
CA ARG A 493 9.16 -8.87 25.14
C ARG A 493 8.05 -7.83 24.92
N ALA A 494 7.04 -8.14 24.11
CA ALA A 494 5.91 -7.25 23.88
C ALA A 494 4.91 -7.26 25.05
N ILE A 495 4.99 -8.24 25.96
CA ILE A 495 4.17 -8.25 27.19
C ILE A 495 4.59 -7.08 28.07
N GLY A 496 3.60 -6.35 28.60
CA GLY A 496 3.79 -5.10 29.31
C GLY A 496 4.00 -3.91 28.38
N SER A 497 3.38 -3.90 27.20
CA SER A 497 3.40 -2.76 26.25
C SER A 497 1.99 -2.37 25.80
N LEU A 498 1.75 -1.06 25.67
CA LEU A 498 0.43 -0.52 25.37
C LEU A 498 0.05 -0.75 23.91
N GLY A 499 0.96 -0.38 23.02
CA GLY A 499 0.67 -0.29 21.59
C GLY A 499 0.16 1.04 21.09
N GLY A 500 -0.27 1.06 19.83
CA GLY A 500 -0.81 2.24 19.15
C GLY A 500 -2.27 2.04 18.73
N GLY A 501 -2.80 2.97 17.92
CA GLY A 501 -4.22 2.95 17.54
C GLY A 501 -5.11 3.46 18.68
N ASN A 502 -6.20 2.74 18.96
CA ASN A 502 -7.17 3.12 20.01
C ASN A 502 -6.75 2.67 21.43
N HIS A 503 -5.56 2.11 21.62
CA HIS A 503 -5.08 1.66 22.93
C HIS A 503 -4.75 2.85 23.83
N PHE A 504 -5.14 2.76 25.10
CA PHE A 504 -5.00 3.84 26.08
C PHE A 504 -4.80 3.32 27.51
N ILE A 505 -4.33 4.23 28.37
CA ILE A 505 -4.34 4.09 29.83
C ILE A 505 -5.09 5.29 30.39
N GLU A 506 -6.09 5.06 31.22
CA GLU A 506 -6.92 6.11 31.81
C GLU A 506 -7.05 5.92 33.32
N VAL A 507 -7.18 7.04 34.03
CA VAL A 507 -7.71 7.03 35.40
C VAL A 507 -9.04 7.74 35.38
N ASN A 508 -10.07 7.02 35.82
CA ASN A 508 -11.44 7.48 35.86
C ASN A 508 -11.89 7.63 37.31
N ARG A 509 -12.96 8.41 37.51
CA ARG A 509 -13.58 8.68 38.81
C ARG A 509 -15.10 8.52 38.72
N ASP A 510 -15.70 7.79 39.65
CA ASP A 510 -17.15 7.67 39.77
C ASP A 510 -17.77 8.85 40.56
N GLU A 511 -19.09 8.81 40.76
CA GLU A 511 -19.83 9.82 41.52
C GLU A 511 -19.43 9.86 43.00
N ASP A 512 -19.07 8.70 43.57
CA ASP A 512 -18.63 8.53 44.96
C ASP A 512 -17.14 8.90 45.19
N LYS A 513 -16.46 9.38 44.14
CA LYS A 513 -15.05 9.76 44.10
C LYS A 513 -14.07 8.59 44.20
N ASN A 514 -14.52 7.34 44.04
CA ASN A 514 -13.63 6.21 43.84
C ASN A 514 -12.91 6.35 42.50
N LYS A 515 -11.63 5.98 42.46
CA LYS A 515 -10.81 6.00 41.26
C LYS A 515 -10.67 4.61 40.66
N TYR A 516 -10.54 4.57 39.34
CA TYR A 516 -10.40 3.35 38.56
C TYR A 516 -9.28 3.51 37.55
N LEU A 517 -8.35 2.56 37.49
CA LEU A 517 -7.36 2.47 36.42
C LEU A 517 -7.93 1.59 35.31
N VAL A 518 -7.95 2.10 34.08
CA VAL A 518 -8.42 1.37 32.90
C VAL A 518 -7.28 1.27 31.90
N ILE A 519 -6.96 0.05 31.48
CA ILE A 519 -5.92 -0.22 30.47
C ILE A 519 -6.56 -0.93 29.28
N HIS A 520 -6.58 -0.28 28.13
CA HIS A 520 -7.05 -0.85 26.87
C HIS A 520 -5.87 -1.27 25.99
N SER A 521 -5.71 -2.57 25.80
CA SER A 521 -4.69 -3.15 24.92
C SER A 521 -5.09 -4.57 24.45
N GLY A 522 -4.30 -5.14 23.55
CA GLY A 522 -4.55 -6.45 22.93
C GLY A 522 -3.31 -7.33 22.84
N SER A 523 -3.34 -8.31 21.93
CA SER A 523 -2.26 -9.29 21.75
C SER A 523 -1.08 -8.78 20.92
N ARG A 524 -1.07 -7.48 20.60
CA ARG A 524 0.03 -6.81 19.91
C ARG A 524 0.27 -7.46 18.53
N ASN A 525 1.53 -7.70 18.16
CA ASN A 525 1.86 -8.31 16.87
C ASN A 525 1.51 -9.81 16.80
N LEU A 526 1.34 -10.50 17.94
CA LEU A 526 1.02 -11.93 17.96
C LEU A 526 -0.33 -12.20 17.30
N GLY A 527 -1.40 -11.53 17.75
CA GLY A 527 -2.73 -11.68 17.15
C GLY A 527 -2.76 -11.34 15.66
N TYR A 528 -2.00 -10.32 15.24
CA TYR A 528 -1.90 -9.96 13.83
C TYR A 528 -1.29 -11.11 13.00
N VAL A 529 -0.23 -11.74 13.49
CA VAL A 529 0.42 -12.86 12.78
C VAL A 529 -0.52 -14.07 12.73
N VAL A 530 -1.17 -14.40 13.85
CA VAL A 530 -2.14 -15.49 13.95
C VAL A 530 -3.30 -15.28 12.99
N ALA A 531 -3.99 -14.14 13.06
CA ALA A 531 -5.12 -13.81 12.19
C ALA A 531 -4.76 -13.92 10.70
N ASN A 532 -3.62 -13.34 10.28
CA ASN A 532 -3.18 -13.40 8.88
C ASN A 532 -2.73 -14.78 8.43
N HIS A 533 -2.10 -15.56 9.31
CA HIS A 533 -1.69 -16.93 9.00
C HIS A 533 -2.91 -17.79 8.67
N TYR A 534 -3.91 -17.79 9.54
CA TYR A 534 -5.13 -18.57 9.36
C TYR A 534 -6.04 -18.02 8.26
N GLN A 535 -6.08 -16.70 8.04
CA GLN A 535 -6.80 -16.14 6.89
C GLN A 535 -6.19 -16.62 5.55
N LYS A 536 -4.86 -16.67 5.45
CA LYS A 536 -4.20 -17.21 4.25
C LYS A 536 -4.50 -18.69 4.05
N GLN A 537 -4.58 -19.46 5.13
CA GLN A 537 -5.01 -20.87 5.04
C GLN A 537 -6.45 -20.98 4.53
N ALA A 538 -7.37 -20.15 5.05
CA ALA A 538 -8.76 -20.13 4.62
C ALA A 538 -8.89 -19.82 3.13
N ILE A 539 -8.19 -18.78 2.66
CA ILE A 539 -8.14 -18.43 1.23
C ILE A 539 -7.59 -19.60 0.40
N GLY A 540 -6.53 -20.25 0.88
CA GLY A 540 -5.94 -21.40 0.20
C GLY A 540 -6.91 -22.57 0.11
N TYR A 541 -7.60 -22.89 1.20
CA TYR A 541 -8.61 -23.95 1.28
C TYR A 541 -9.70 -23.75 0.22
N HIS A 542 -10.27 -22.54 0.14
CA HIS A 542 -11.29 -22.19 -0.85
C HIS A 542 -10.76 -22.02 -2.28
N SER A 543 -9.43 -21.93 -2.48
CA SER A 543 -8.79 -21.91 -3.79
C SER A 543 -8.39 -23.32 -4.28
N GLY A 544 -8.88 -24.38 -3.62
CA GLY A 544 -8.61 -25.77 -3.98
C GLY A 544 -7.42 -26.43 -3.25
N TYR A 545 -6.73 -25.71 -2.36
CA TYR A 545 -5.63 -26.26 -1.54
C TYR A 545 -6.13 -26.86 -0.22
N ASN A 546 -7.17 -27.70 -0.33
CA ASN A 546 -7.82 -28.38 0.79
C ASN A 546 -7.00 -29.58 1.30
N ASP A 547 -7.58 -30.40 2.18
CA ASP A 547 -6.91 -31.56 2.78
C ASP A 547 -6.42 -32.59 1.76
N GLU A 548 -7.11 -32.72 0.63
CA GLU A 548 -6.70 -33.60 -0.47
C GLU A 548 -5.39 -33.11 -1.10
N PHE A 549 -5.29 -31.81 -1.39
CA PHE A 549 -4.05 -31.20 -1.88
C PHE A 549 -2.90 -31.41 -0.89
N ILE A 550 -3.15 -31.25 0.42
CA ILE A 550 -2.12 -31.45 1.45
C ILE A 550 -1.62 -32.90 1.46
N LYS A 551 -2.53 -33.88 1.40
CA LYS A 551 -2.19 -35.31 1.31
C LYS A 551 -1.38 -35.63 0.05
N CYS A 552 -1.83 -35.17 -1.11
CA CYS A 552 -1.11 -35.35 -2.38
C CYS A 552 0.28 -34.71 -2.33
N LYS A 553 0.40 -33.51 -1.75
CA LYS A 553 1.67 -32.81 -1.60
C LYS A 553 2.63 -33.57 -0.69
N GLN A 554 2.16 -34.13 0.43
CA GLN A 554 3.00 -34.93 1.34
C GLN A 554 3.49 -36.21 0.66
N ALA A 555 2.59 -36.97 0.03
CA ALA A 555 2.94 -38.17 -0.72
C ALA A 555 3.96 -37.89 -1.84
N LEU A 556 3.77 -36.79 -2.58
CA LEU A 556 4.71 -36.33 -3.62
C LEU A 556 6.11 -36.08 -3.04
N ILE A 557 6.19 -35.36 -1.91
CA ILE A 557 7.47 -35.04 -1.25
C ILE A 557 8.17 -36.32 -0.78
N GLU A 558 7.42 -37.27 -0.21
CA GLU A 558 7.97 -38.55 0.27
C GLU A 558 8.49 -39.41 -0.88
N SER A 559 7.71 -39.55 -1.96
CA SER A 559 8.13 -40.27 -3.17
C SER A 559 9.44 -39.70 -3.73
N TYR A 560 9.47 -38.39 -4.00
CA TYR A 560 10.65 -37.73 -4.57
C TYR A 560 11.87 -37.78 -3.65
N LYS A 561 11.69 -37.78 -2.33
CA LYS A 561 12.79 -37.96 -1.38
C LYS A 561 13.35 -39.38 -1.42
N SER A 562 12.48 -40.40 -1.51
CA SER A 562 12.87 -41.81 -1.60
C SER A 562 13.62 -42.12 -2.90
N GLU A 563 13.22 -41.46 -4.00
CA GLU A 563 13.86 -41.56 -5.32
C GLU A 563 15.17 -40.75 -5.46
N GLY A 564 15.58 -40.00 -4.42
CA GLY A 564 16.77 -39.13 -4.47
C GLY A 564 16.60 -37.85 -5.30
N ARG A 565 15.39 -37.56 -5.79
CA ARG A 565 15.04 -36.43 -6.69
C ARG A 565 14.73 -35.13 -5.94
N ARG A 566 15.50 -34.83 -4.89
CA ARG A 566 15.23 -33.67 -4.02
C ARG A 566 15.22 -32.31 -4.74
N LYS A 567 16.01 -32.17 -5.81
CA LYS A 567 16.10 -30.92 -6.59
C LYS A 567 14.85 -30.61 -7.41
N GLU A 568 14.00 -31.61 -7.67
CA GLU A 568 12.80 -31.51 -8.52
C GLU A 568 11.51 -31.31 -7.70
N ILE A 569 11.56 -31.49 -6.38
CA ILE A 569 10.40 -31.39 -5.49
C ILE A 569 9.68 -30.05 -5.65
N GLN A 570 10.43 -28.96 -5.76
CA GLN A 570 9.84 -27.63 -5.82
C GLN A 570 9.04 -27.42 -7.12
N ASP A 571 9.57 -27.86 -8.26
CA ASP A 571 8.89 -27.77 -9.55
C ASP A 571 7.64 -28.66 -9.58
N ALA A 572 7.74 -29.88 -9.03
CA ALA A 572 6.61 -30.81 -8.93
C ALA A 572 5.49 -30.27 -8.02
N ILE A 573 5.82 -29.56 -6.93
CA ILE A 573 4.82 -28.90 -6.08
C ILE A 573 4.11 -27.76 -6.84
N VAL A 574 4.82 -27.02 -7.69
CA VAL A 574 4.23 -25.95 -8.50
C VAL A 574 3.22 -26.53 -9.48
N GLU A 575 3.57 -27.62 -10.17
CA GLU A 575 2.67 -28.32 -11.09
C GLU A 575 1.44 -28.90 -10.37
N LEU A 576 1.65 -29.51 -9.19
CA LEU A 576 0.56 -29.99 -8.35
C LEU A 576 -0.40 -28.86 -7.94
N ARG A 577 0.13 -27.68 -7.59
CA ARG A 577 -0.70 -26.50 -7.26
C ARG A 577 -1.56 -26.06 -8.44
N THR A 578 -1.00 -26.01 -9.65
CA THR A 578 -1.77 -25.65 -10.86
C THR A 578 -2.91 -26.62 -11.11
N THR A 579 -2.70 -27.91 -10.82
CA THR A 579 -3.72 -28.96 -11.02
C THR A 579 -4.87 -28.84 -10.03
N PHE A 580 -4.59 -28.43 -8.79
CA PHE A 580 -5.60 -28.32 -7.72
C PHE A 580 -6.28 -26.95 -7.64
N TYR A 581 -5.75 -25.92 -8.30
CA TYR A 581 -6.29 -24.57 -8.23
C TYR A 581 -7.73 -24.50 -8.74
N LYS A 582 -8.59 -23.81 -7.99
CA LYS A 582 -9.98 -23.53 -8.34
C LYS A 582 -10.28 -22.06 -8.09
N ASP A 583 -11.09 -21.45 -8.97
CA ASP A 583 -11.64 -20.13 -8.72
C ASP A 583 -12.57 -20.20 -7.49
N LYS A 584 -12.30 -19.35 -6.50
CA LYS A 584 -13.09 -19.28 -5.27
C LYS A 584 -14.39 -18.50 -5.50
N GLU A 585 -15.48 -19.00 -4.94
CA GLU A 585 -16.78 -18.31 -4.97
C GLU A 585 -16.89 -17.21 -3.90
N LEU A 586 -16.11 -17.33 -2.82
CA LEU A 586 -16.10 -16.39 -1.71
C LEU A 586 -15.04 -15.29 -1.90
N PRO A 587 -15.33 -14.04 -1.49
CA PRO A 587 -14.31 -13.01 -1.32
C PRO A 587 -13.21 -13.47 -0.35
N ASP A 588 -11.97 -13.02 -0.57
CA ASP A 588 -10.80 -13.39 0.27
C ASP A 588 -11.04 -13.16 1.77
N ASP A 589 -11.74 -12.07 2.09
CA ASP A 589 -12.05 -11.63 3.45
C ASP A 589 -13.12 -12.48 4.15
N MET A 590 -13.80 -13.36 3.42
CA MET A 590 -14.96 -14.16 3.86
C MET A 590 -14.71 -15.67 3.79
N CYS A 591 -13.53 -16.07 3.31
CA CYS A 591 -13.06 -17.45 3.36
C CYS A 591 -12.98 -17.93 4.82
N TYR A 592 -13.44 -19.16 5.08
CA TYR A 592 -13.50 -19.75 6.41
C TYR A 592 -12.59 -20.97 6.57
N LEU A 593 -12.39 -21.40 7.82
CA LEU A 593 -11.81 -22.70 8.17
C LEU A 593 -12.87 -23.54 8.88
N GLU A 594 -12.74 -24.85 8.77
CA GLU A 594 -13.56 -25.87 9.43
C GLU A 594 -12.68 -27.05 9.86
N GLY A 595 -13.23 -27.97 10.67
CA GLY A 595 -12.53 -29.17 11.12
C GLY A 595 -11.21 -28.88 11.85
N GLU A 596 -10.16 -29.65 11.55
CA GLU A 596 -8.85 -29.54 12.23
C GLU A 596 -8.26 -28.12 12.12
N LYS A 597 -8.44 -27.43 10.99
CA LYS A 597 -7.92 -26.06 10.82
C LYS A 597 -8.66 -25.02 11.64
N ARG A 598 -9.96 -25.22 11.88
CA ARG A 598 -10.69 -24.41 12.85
C ARG A 598 -10.13 -24.62 14.26
N GLU A 599 -9.92 -25.87 14.68
CA GLU A 599 -9.40 -26.17 16.01
C GLU A 599 -7.98 -25.62 16.23
N GLU A 600 -7.11 -25.72 15.22
CA GLU A 600 -5.78 -25.09 15.26
C GLU A 600 -5.88 -23.56 15.46
N TYR A 601 -6.80 -22.90 14.75
CA TYR A 601 -7.01 -21.46 14.90
C TYR A 601 -7.55 -21.08 16.29
N LEU A 602 -8.55 -21.81 16.79
CA LEU A 602 -9.12 -21.57 18.12
C LEU A 602 -8.08 -21.79 19.22
N HIS A 603 -7.24 -22.81 19.09
CA HIS A 603 -6.11 -23.06 19.98
C HIS A 603 -5.13 -21.86 20.00
N ASP A 604 -4.68 -21.40 18.84
CA ASP A 604 -3.72 -20.29 18.76
C ASP A 604 -4.35 -18.95 19.17
N MET A 605 -5.67 -18.78 18.94
CA MET A 605 -6.45 -17.67 19.47
C MET A 605 -6.48 -17.68 21.01
N ALA A 606 -6.64 -18.84 21.65
CA ALA A 606 -6.64 -18.94 23.11
C ALA A 606 -5.33 -18.42 23.71
N ILE A 607 -4.20 -18.77 23.09
CA ILE A 607 -2.87 -18.26 23.46
C ILE A 607 -2.80 -16.73 23.28
N CYS A 608 -3.40 -16.19 22.23
CA CYS A 608 -3.46 -14.72 22.03
C CYS A 608 -4.29 -14.02 23.10
N GLN A 609 -5.41 -14.61 23.52
CA GLN A 609 -6.26 -14.07 24.59
C GLN A 609 -5.51 -14.05 25.93
N GLN A 610 -4.87 -15.17 26.29
CA GLN A 610 -4.01 -15.24 27.49
C GLN A 610 -2.86 -14.21 27.43
N PHE A 611 -2.23 -14.06 26.27
CA PHE A 611 -1.19 -13.05 26.06
C PHE A 611 -1.74 -11.63 26.30
N ALA A 612 -2.91 -11.32 25.76
CA ALA A 612 -3.50 -9.98 25.85
C ALA A 612 -3.90 -9.64 27.29
N GLU A 613 -4.46 -10.59 28.03
CA GLU A 613 -4.74 -10.45 29.47
C GLU A 613 -3.47 -10.20 30.26
N LEU A 614 -2.46 -11.07 30.10
CA LEU A 614 -1.18 -10.94 30.78
C LEU A 614 -0.46 -9.63 30.41
N ASN A 615 -0.60 -9.15 29.18
CA ASN A 615 -0.08 -7.86 28.74
C ASN A 615 -0.71 -6.69 29.51
N ARG A 616 -2.03 -6.68 29.67
CA ARG A 616 -2.74 -5.66 30.46
C ARG A 616 -2.39 -5.75 31.93
N GLN A 617 -2.38 -6.96 32.49
CA GLN A 617 -2.03 -7.19 33.89
C GLN A 617 -0.60 -6.72 34.20
N THR A 618 0.37 -7.07 33.35
CA THR A 618 1.77 -6.64 33.52
C THR A 618 1.91 -5.11 33.52
N MET A 619 1.12 -4.40 32.70
CA MET A 619 1.11 -2.93 32.72
C MET A 619 0.48 -2.39 34.01
N ALA A 620 -0.65 -2.97 34.45
CA ALA A 620 -1.29 -2.59 35.69
C ALA A 620 -0.37 -2.82 36.89
N ASP A 621 0.24 -4.01 37.02
CA ASP A 621 1.12 -4.35 38.14
C ASP A 621 2.29 -3.36 38.27
N LYS A 622 2.92 -3.00 37.15
CA LYS A 622 3.98 -1.98 37.12
C LYS A 622 3.51 -0.63 37.64
N ILE A 623 2.37 -0.16 37.13
CA ILE A 623 1.79 1.13 37.51
C ILE A 623 1.40 1.12 38.99
N LEU A 624 0.66 0.10 39.43
CA LEU A 624 0.14 -0.02 40.79
C LEU A 624 1.28 -0.16 41.80
N THR A 625 2.27 -1.02 41.52
CA THR A 625 3.44 -1.18 42.38
C THR A 625 4.22 0.13 42.52
N HIS A 626 4.38 0.90 41.43
CA HIS A 626 5.05 2.18 41.50
C HIS A 626 4.27 3.22 42.30
N MET A 627 2.96 3.33 42.06
CA MET A 627 2.12 4.37 42.67
C MET A 627 1.74 4.06 44.13
N PHE A 628 1.62 2.78 44.49
CA PHE A 628 1.06 2.35 45.78
C PHE A 628 1.93 1.34 46.55
N GLY A 629 3.07 0.89 45.99
CA GLY A 629 3.95 -0.10 46.62
C GLY A 629 3.43 -1.55 46.61
N HIS A 630 2.27 -1.80 46.02
CA HIS A 630 1.59 -3.11 45.94
C HIS A 630 0.64 -3.12 44.73
N CYS A 631 0.12 -4.29 44.33
CA CYS A 631 -0.68 -4.43 43.10
C CYS A 631 -1.98 -5.23 43.28
N GLU A 632 -2.29 -5.65 44.49
CA GLU A 632 -3.45 -6.45 44.85
C GLU A 632 -4.71 -5.58 44.97
N PHE A 633 -5.38 -5.36 43.83
CA PHE A 633 -6.64 -4.61 43.75
C PHE A 633 -7.75 -5.45 43.10
N GLU A 634 -9.00 -5.16 43.48
CA GLU A 634 -10.18 -5.70 42.80
C GLU A 634 -10.16 -5.25 41.33
N SER A 635 -10.27 -6.20 40.40
CA SER A 635 -10.20 -5.92 38.98
C SER A 635 -10.95 -6.94 38.15
N PHE A 636 -11.33 -6.54 36.93
CA PHE A 636 -11.99 -7.42 35.97
C PHE A 636 -11.54 -7.08 34.54
N HIS A 637 -11.69 -8.06 33.64
CA HIS A 637 -11.39 -7.91 32.23
C HIS A 637 -12.67 -7.81 31.39
N THR A 638 -12.60 -7.04 30.32
CA THR A 638 -13.65 -6.96 29.30
C THR A 638 -13.01 -7.11 27.92
N THR A 639 -13.15 -8.26 27.28
CA THR A 639 -12.55 -8.54 25.96
C THR A 639 -13.56 -8.27 24.84
N HIS A 640 -13.12 -7.73 23.70
CA HIS A 640 -14.03 -7.33 22.60
C HIS A 640 -13.68 -7.79 21.18
N ASN A 641 -12.56 -8.46 20.97
CA ASN A 641 -12.21 -9.06 19.67
C ASN A 641 -11.76 -10.51 19.84
N TYR A 642 -12.71 -11.44 19.82
CA TYR A 642 -12.43 -12.84 20.11
C TYR A 642 -13.57 -13.76 19.69
N ILE A 643 -13.32 -15.05 19.77
CA ILE A 643 -14.35 -16.08 19.83
C ILE A 643 -14.28 -16.64 21.23
N ASP A 644 -15.43 -16.65 21.88
CA ASP A 644 -15.55 -17.21 23.22
C ASP A 644 -15.66 -18.73 23.12
N PHE A 645 -14.84 -19.44 23.91
CA PHE A 645 -14.72 -20.88 23.82
C PHE A 645 -15.89 -21.63 24.47
N ASP A 646 -16.68 -20.95 25.30
CA ASP A 646 -17.83 -21.55 25.98
C ASP A 646 -19.07 -21.51 25.09
N ASP A 647 -19.31 -20.38 24.43
CA ASP A 647 -20.54 -20.13 23.65
C ASP A 647 -20.33 -20.12 22.12
N ASN A 648 -19.08 -20.19 21.65
CA ASN A 648 -18.69 -20.14 20.23
C ASN A 648 -19.15 -18.87 19.49
N ILE A 649 -19.48 -17.80 20.22
CA ILE A 649 -19.89 -16.53 19.64
C ILE A 649 -18.64 -15.73 19.25
N VAL A 650 -18.59 -15.37 17.97
CA VAL A 650 -17.66 -14.37 17.46
C VAL A 650 -18.09 -13.01 17.96
N ARG A 651 -17.19 -12.27 18.59
CA ARG A 651 -17.41 -10.88 19.03
C ARG A 651 -16.32 -9.99 18.45
N LYS A 652 -16.71 -9.03 17.62
CA LYS A 652 -15.80 -8.01 17.05
C LYS A 652 -16.29 -6.63 17.40
N GLY A 653 -15.56 -5.96 18.27
CA GLY A 653 -16.02 -4.76 18.97
C GLY A 653 -17.34 -4.98 19.70
N ALA A 654 -17.50 -6.13 20.34
CA ALA A 654 -18.63 -6.44 21.20
C ALA A 654 -18.11 -7.24 22.38
N ILE A 655 -18.75 -7.13 23.53
CA ILE A 655 -18.30 -7.75 24.78
C ILE A 655 -19.31 -8.78 25.25
N LYS A 656 -18.87 -9.80 26.00
CA LYS A 656 -19.80 -10.72 26.68
C LYS A 656 -20.50 -9.97 27.82
N ALA A 657 -21.82 -10.13 27.87
CA ALA A 657 -22.73 -9.54 28.83
C ALA A 657 -23.64 -10.60 29.44
N SER A 658 -23.06 -11.74 29.81
CA SER A 658 -23.74 -12.79 30.55
C SER A 658 -24.27 -12.27 31.89
N LYS A 659 -25.27 -12.94 32.44
CA LYS A 659 -25.94 -12.52 33.67
C LYS A 659 -24.93 -12.35 34.82
N ASN A 660 -24.97 -11.19 35.46
CA ASN A 660 -24.09 -10.80 36.58
C ASN A 660 -22.60 -10.61 36.22
N THR A 661 -22.23 -10.53 34.94
CA THR A 661 -20.85 -10.23 34.52
C THR A 661 -20.60 -8.72 34.57
N GLU A 662 -19.60 -8.27 35.32
CA GLU A 662 -19.16 -6.87 35.28
C GLU A 662 -18.52 -6.52 33.95
N VAL A 663 -18.91 -5.37 33.40
CA VAL A 663 -18.43 -4.89 32.11
C VAL A 663 -18.11 -3.41 32.14
N LEU A 664 -17.10 -3.03 31.36
CA LEU A 664 -16.75 -1.64 31.10
C LEU A 664 -16.93 -1.33 29.61
N ILE A 665 -17.68 -0.26 29.30
CA ILE A 665 -17.94 0.21 27.94
C ILE A 665 -17.34 1.62 27.77
N PRO A 666 -16.11 1.77 27.23
CA PRO A 666 -15.49 3.07 26.99
C PRO A 666 -16.18 3.87 25.89
N ILE A 667 -16.48 5.15 26.15
CA ILE A 667 -17.13 6.03 25.18
C ILE A 667 -16.10 6.86 24.43
N ASN A 668 -15.44 7.78 25.12
CA ASN A 668 -14.36 8.59 24.56
C ASN A 668 -13.54 9.24 25.67
N MET A 669 -12.46 9.94 25.29
CA MET A 669 -11.48 10.54 26.20
C MET A 669 -12.05 11.61 27.14
N ARG A 670 -13.27 12.14 26.89
CA ARG A 670 -13.96 13.16 27.69
C ARG A 670 -15.10 12.59 28.52
N ASP A 671 -15.95 11.80 27.88
CA ASP A 671 -17.20 11.34 28.50
C ASP A 671 -17.00 10.13 29.40
N GLY A 672 -15.88 9.42 29.22
CA GLY A 672 -15.43 8.34 30.08
C GLY A 672 -15.96 6.98 29.67
N SER A 673 -16.31 6.18 30.66
CA SER A 673 -16.75 4.79 30.47
C SER A 673 -18.02 4.49 31.26
N ILE A 674 -18.86 3.60 30.74
CA ILE A 674 -20.03 3.06 31.44
C ILE A 674 -19.57 1.84 32.22
N LEU A 675 -19.81 1.82 33.53
CA LEU A 675 -19.71 0.62 34.36
C LEU A 675 -21.08 -0.03 34.42
N ALA A 676 -21.18 -1.29 34.03
CA ALA A 676 -22.46 -1.99 33.98
C ALA A 676 -22.30 -3.48 34.33
N VAL A 677 -23.43 -4.16 34.48
CA VAL A 677 -23.52 -5.60 34.72
C VAL A 677 -24.39 -6.26 33.66
N GLY A 678 -23.92 -7.35 33.06
CA GLY A 678 -24.64 -8.08 32.02
C GLY A 678 -25.94 -8.71 32.52
N LYS A 679 -26.96 -8.72 31.64
CA LYS A 679 -28.27 -9.34 31.91
C LYS A 679 -28.37 -10.79 31.44
N GLY A 680 -27.49 -11.24 30.55
CA GLY A 680 -27.59 -12.54 29.89
C GLY A 680 -28.81 -12.60 28.97
N ASN A 681 -28.88 -11.64 28.03
CA ASN A 681 -29.96 -11.58 27.06
C ASN A 681 -29.61 -12.39 25.81
N ASP A 682 -30.28 -13.55 25.64
CA ASP A 682 -30.08 -14.43 24.50
C ASP A 682 -30.35 -13.72 23.15
N ASP A 683 -31.34 -12.82 23.04
CA ASP A 683 -31.58 -12.08 21.79
C ASP A 683 -30.35 -11.26 21.38
N TRP A 684 -29.55 -10.83 22.34
CA TRP A 684 -28.31 -10.08 22.13
C TRP A 684 -27.07 -10.96 21.97
N ASN A 685 -27.23 -12.29 21.84
CA ASN A 685 -26.14 -13.26 21.89
C ASN A 685 -25.32 -13.10 23.20
N ASP A 686 -26.00 -12.84 24.32
CA ASP A 686 -25.36 -12.52 25.61
C ASP A 686 -24.22 -11.50 25.47
N SER A 687 -24.45 -10.45 24.68
CA SER A 687 -23.43 -9.47 24.32
C SER A 687 -23.89 -8.03 24.44
N ALA A 688 -22.94 -7.13 24.62
CA ALA A 688 -23.14 -5.68 24.70
C ALA A 688 -22.12 -4.96 23.79
N PRO A 689 -22.31 -3.65 23.48
CA PRO A 689 -21.31 -2.88 22.76
C PRO A 689 -19.99 -2.80 23.54
N HIS A 690 -18.88 -2.66 22.82
CA HIS A 690 -17.56 -2.47 23.43
C HIS A 690 -17.22 -1.00 23.65
N GLY A 691 -17.93 -0.07 23.01
CA GLY A 691 -17.68 1.36 23.20
C GLY A 691 -18.75 2.25 22.57
N ALA A 692 -18.38 3.47 22.16
CA ALA A 692 -19.29 4.39 21.48
C ALA A 692 -19.39 4.16 19.96
N GLY A 693 -18.34 3.62 19.34
CA GLY A 693 -18.23 3.57 17.89
C GLY A 693 -17.91 4.93 17.26
N ARG A 694 -17.35 4.91 16.05
CA ARG A 694 -16.89 6.13 15.37
C ARG A 694 -17.98 6.73 14.49
N LEU A 695 -18.09 8.06 14.48
CA LEU A 695 -18.92 8.80 13.53
C LEU A 695 -18.21 9.08 12.20
N MET A 696 -16.88 9.04 12.21
CA MET A 696 -16.06 9.31 11.03
C MET A 696 -14.73 8.56 11.05
N SER A 697 -14.17 8.35 9.86
CA SER A 697 -12.86 7.73 9.68
C SER A 697 -11.74 8.57 10.32
N ARG A 698 -10.60 7.94 10.63
CA ARG A 698 -9.42 8.63 11.17
C ARG A 698 -8.95 9.76 10.26
N THR A 699 -8.89 9.50 8.95
CA THR A 699 -8.51 10.50 7.95
C THR A 699 -9.46 11.69 7.97
N ARG A 700 -10.77 11.44 8.00
CA ARG A 700 -11.79 12.48 8.03
C ARG A 700 -11.76 13.31 9.32
N ALA A 701 -11.43 12.68 10.45
CA ALA A 701 -11.22 13.38 11.71
C ALA A 701 -10.06 14.40 11.61
N PHE A 702 -8.93 14.02 11.00
CA PHE A 702 -7.82 14.96 10.76
C PHE A 702 -8.19 16.12 9.82
N GLU A 703 -9.09 15.89 8.87
CA GLU A 703 -9.53 16.91 7.90
C GLU A 703 -10.52 17.91 8.50
N LEU A 704 -11.43 17.48 9.39
CA LEU A 704 -12.57 18.27 9.85
C LEU A 704 -12.40 18.85 11.26
N ILE A 705 -11.66 18.16 12.13
CA ILE A 705 -11.59 18.54 13.54
C ILE A 705 -10.46 19.56 13.74
N ALA A 706 -10.85 20.77 14.16
CA ALA A 706 -9.89 21.79 14.55
C ALA A 706 -9.17 21.40 15.86
N PHE A 707 -7.84 21.45 15.86
CA PHE A 707 -7.04 21.12 17.05
C PHE A 707 -7.41 21.98 18.28
N LYS A 708 -7.77 23.25 18.06
CA LYS A 708 -8.24 24.14 19.13
C LYS A 708 -9.49 23.59 19.81
N ALA A 709 -10.48 23.14 19.03
CA ALA A 709 -11.70 22.55 19.56
C ALA A 709 -11.41 21.25 20.31
N PHE A 710 -10.51 20.39 19.80
CA PHE A 710 -10.08 19.19 20.52
C PHE A 710 -9.46 19.53 21.89
N LYS A 711 -8.61 20.56 21.98
CA LYS A 711 -8.02 20.99 23.25
C LYS A 711 -9.05 21.55 24.22
N GLU A 712 -10.03 22.31 23.73
CA GLU A 712 -11.13 22.86 24.53
C GLU A 712 -12.02 21.76 25.10
N GLU A 713 -12.35 20.73 24.30
CA GLU A 713 -13.16 19.58 24.73
C GLU A 713 -12.50 18.71 25.81
N MET A 714 -11.17 18.71 25.87
CA MET A 714 -10.40 17.97 26.87
C MET A 714 -10.10 18.79 28.13
N ALA A 715 -10.64 19.99 28.26
CA ALA A 715 -10.39 20.85 29.42
C ALA A 715 -10.84 20.18 30.72
N GLY A 716 -9.97 20.18 31.73
CA GLY A 716 -10.23 19.55 33.03
C GLY A 716 -9.78 18.10 33.16
N ILE A 717 -9.25 17.50 32.08
CA ILE A 717 -8.69 16.14 32.07
C ILE A 717 -7.18 16.25 31.86
N TYR A 718 -6.39 15.63 32.74
CA TYR A 718 -4.95 15.62 32.59
C TYR A 718 -4.57 14.67 31.45
N SER A 719 -3.96 15.19 30.39
CA SER A 719 -3.50 14.37 29.27
C SER A 719 -2.36 15.04 28.51
N THR A 720 -1.20 14.38 28.45
CA THR A 720 -0.09 14.79 27.57
C THR A 720 -0.25 14.29 26.14
N SER A 721 -1.32 13.54 25.88
CA SER A 721 -1.65 12.98 24.57
C SER A 721 -2.53 13.88 23.71
N VAL A 722 -3.02 15.02 24.21
CA VAL A 722 -3.78 16.01 23.40
C VAL A 722 -2.81 16.76 22.47
N THR A 723 -2.57 16.20 21.28
CA THR A 723 -1.60 16.72 20.31
C THR A 723 -2.21 16.71 18.89
N PRO A 724 -1.62 17.43 17.92
CA PRO A 724 -2.10 17.37 16.54
C PRO A 724 -2.05 15.96 15.92
N LYS A 725 -1.27 15.03 16.48
CA LYS A 725 -1.15 13.66 15.99
C LYS A 725 -2.24 12.71 16.47
N THR A 726 -3.04 13.12 17.46
CA THR A 726 -4.08 12.32 18.11
C THR A 726 -5.48 12.89 17.87
N ILE A 727 -5.63 13.80 16.90
CA ILE A 727 -6.91 14.40 16.52
C ILE A 727 -7.93 13.34 16.10
N ASP A 728 -7.47 12.25 15.49
CA ASP A 728 -8.32 11.12 15.11
C ASP A 728 -8.96 10.41 16.31
N GLU A 729 -8.46 10.66 17.51
CA GLU A 729 -8.95 10.08 18.75
C GLU A 729 -9.76 11.08 19.59
N SER A 730 -10.03 12.27 19.05
CA SER A 730 -10.84 13.31 19.68
C SER A 730 -12.25 12.81 20.05
N PRO A 731 -12.84 13.28 21.18
CA PRO A 731 -14.23 12.98 21.54
C PRO A 731 -15.24 13.20 20.40
N MET A 732 -15.01 14.23 19.57
CA MET A 732 -15.88 14.57 18.43
C MET A 732 -15.86 13.53 17.29
N ALA A 733 -14.93 12.57 17.31
CA ALA A 733 -14.87 11.51 16.31
C ALA A 733 -15.77 10.31 16.64
N TYR A 734 -16.34 10.27 17.85
CA TYR A 734 -17.13 9.16 18.40
C TYR A 734 -18.61 9.52 18.55
N LYS A 735 -19.49 8.50 18.63
CA LYS A 735 -20.90 8.71 18.96
C LYS A 735 -21.04 9.28 20.38
N SER A 736 -22.19 9.88 20.66
CA SER A 736 -22.48 10.40 22.01
C SER A 736 -22.72 9.27 23.02
N MET A 737 -22.64 9.60 24.30
CA MET A 737 -22.98 8.65 25.37
C MET A 737 -24.45 8.24 25.28
N GLU A 738 -25.32 9.20 24.97
CA GLU A 738 -26.77 9.04 24.85
C GLU A 738 -27.13 8.03 23.76
N ASP A 739 -26.44 8.10 22.60
CA ASP A 739 -26.66 7.15 21.49
C ASP A 739 -26.42 5.67 21.91
N ILE A 740 -25.62 5.44 22.94
CA ILE A 740 -25.37 4.11 23.50
C ILE A 740 -26.31 3.79 24.65
N VAL A 741 -26.42 4.69 25.64
CA VAL A 741 -27.21 4.47 26.86
C VAL A 741 -28.68 4.20 26.53
N ASP A 742 -29.23 4.89 25.54
CA ASP A 742 -30.63 4.74 25.13
C ASP A 742 -30.94 3.36 24.54
N HIS A 743 -29.93 2.61 24.07
CA HIS A 743 -30.12 1.35 23.34
C HIS A 743 -29.67 0.09 24.11
N ILE A 744 -28.86 0.22 25.18
CA ILE A 744 -28.25 -0.94 25.85
C ILE A 744 -29.05 -1.49 27.04
N GLY A 745 -30.19 -0.87 27.38
CA GLY A 745 -30.99 -1.23 28.55
C GLY A 745 -31.45 -2.69 28.57
N ASP A 746 -31.61 -3.32 27.41
CA ASP A 746 -31.99 -4.74 27.28
C ASP A 746 -30.85 -5.72 27.61
N THR A 747 -29.60 -5.29 27.50
CA THR A 747 -28.42 -6.19 27.60
C THR A 747 -27.61 -5.97 28.89
N VAL A 748 -27.62 -4.77 29.45
CA VAL A 748 -26.86 -4.47 30.69
C VAL A 748 -27.67 -3.62 31.67
N ASP A 749 -27.34 -3.75 32.95
CA ASP A 749 -27.75 -2.84 34.03
C ASP A 749 -26.60 -1.86 34.32
N ILE A 750 -26.80 -0.59 33.95
CA ILE A 750 -25.81 0.47 34.21
C ILE A 750 -25.69 0.70 35.72
N LYS A 751 -24.46 0.62 36.25
CA LYS A 751 -24.12 0.89 37.65
C LYS A 751 -23.63 2.30 37.88
N GLY A 752 -23.00 2.91 36.88
CA GLY A 752 -22.55 4.30 36.95
C GLY A 752 -21.68 4.70 35.78
N ILE A 753 -21.33 5.98 35.73
CA ILE A 753 -20.44 6.53 34.72
C ILE A 753 -19.10 6.89 35.37
N LEU A 754 -18.01 6.36 34.82
CA LEU A 754 -16.66 6.67 35.25
C LEU A 754 -16.13 7.82 34.41
N LYS A 755 -15.95 9.00 35.00
CA LYS A 755 -15.45 10.20 34.32
C LYS A 755 -13.91 10.26 34.31
N PRO A 756 -13.27 10.53 33.17
CA PRO A 756 -11.82 10.54 33.08
C PRO A 756 -11.26 11.76 33.82
N ILE A 757 -10.22 11.52 34.60
CA ILE A 757 -9.38 12.58 35.19
C ILE A 757 -7.97 12.57 34.61
N TYR A 758 -7.57 11.44 34.04
CA TYR A 758 -6.30 11.22 33.36
C TYR A 758 -6.51 10.40 32.10
N ASN A 759 -5.85 10.78 31.00
CA ASN A 759 -5.82 9.98 29.78
C ASN A 759 -4.43 9.99 29.14
N PHE A 760 -3.95 8.79 28.79
CA PHE A 760 -2.77 8.55 27.99
C PHE A 760 -3.10 7.72 26.77
N LYS A 761 -2.76 8.26 25.59
CA LYS A 761 -2.76 7.55 24.30
C LYS A 761 -1.38 7.58 23.68
N SER A 762 -1.03 6.48 23.03
CA SER A 762 0.21 6.38 22.26
C SER A 762 0.21 7.31 21.06
N GLN A 763 1.39 7.87 20.74
CA GLN A 763 1.62 8.59 19.50
C GLN A 763 2.05 7.58 18.43
N ASN A 764 1.33 7.53 17.30
CA ASN A 764 1.57 6.60 16.18
C ASN A 764 2.98 6.67 15.58
#